data_AF-A0A368YRB2-F1
#
_entry.id   AF-A0A368YRB2-F1
#
_cell.length_a   1.000
_cell.length_b   1.000
_cell.length_c   1.000
_cell.angle_alpha   90.00
_cell.angle_beta   90.00
_cell.angle_gamma   90.00
#
_symmetry.space_group_name_H-M   'P 1'
#
loop_
_entity.id
_entity.type
_entity.pdbx_description
1 polymer ?
#
loop_
_entity_poly.entity_id
_entity_poly.type
_entity_poly.pdbx_seq_one_letter_code
_entity_poly.pdbx_strand_id
1 'polypeptide(L)'
;MLDQISRLREQIATQLPSEIDPDSPPPTRVAVLIPAYKHSVLLAEAVESVLVQEAPFGIAAVIIDDGCPYRETGEIGRTYALAHENVFYLRKANGGLSSARNYGIEFALRNFPDLEAVYFLDADNRITPTAIRDILGFMKADDKVDWIYPNIDKFGIEWNGNYTTQYSRLLHLTFDNICEAGSLVSRRMLNAGVRFDESMKAGFEDWDFWLQAIGRGFLGANYPFFGFEYRQRAESMLRDSNRTREGILTYIRQKHKKLFAAETLLAWEHEETPRYAAIGMGTYAVDLFTDPTVEHTKCSLEDFVTRFWAAKAEPETFGVPPFLLWMTAAHREALSRLGLIHNLLWLGERIAQKHHFVAIRFERNNAKVGIDIRKISDAEPLTDKPFGWMCTFDIFSTCADDASDDWTRSLHKPVPSPNVIEIVISGPFTSREMQSTALSPTNALLATLGALRDSGYRLQSKNRWLWRSVYFPNRSRYFELLRHAVGARPVMPRLAHASNPLRVGFLLPIGSFGGVEKVAYAVAQALKNAGCEVHLFLLGKPVYNRIPENDGVFKTVNFLADDYPLWGGPNQFAGHDLLMGHDEAAKAELIMGFLAGLDVVINNQAAPVNSMLGELRRRGMKVLNYVHVLDKSKMGRDAGHPYLTLAFEHVYDTILTCSRDMAEWLHGMGVPDAKLMHIQNAASYALSSKEQEAILAARRNRPQRDRLNVLFLGRLDAQKGIERLFASVRDLRQRSAPIDWKIIGSDVMDAGAGGSWKERFAEVGVHVEPPVFSSRHLNKAFAWADVVVLPSRWEGAPLTIIEAQRLGCVPIATSVGAVGELIDHGADGLLIESTDDNVISRELTEIITALSEDPAALRRLSEAAAERGGSLMWEHSVEPLVNQLKSWFPDRLPALPVETTLKLVEQTAPTITPERTPSFERFPREAAPKQRDEISEIRPLQIAAAGSAHMHNLRN
;
A
#
# COMPACT_ATOMS: atom_id res chain seq x y z
N MET A 1 -4.42 34.92 -17.97
CA MET A 1 -5.44 35.31 -16.96
C MET A 1 -6.02 36.70 -17.24
N LEU A 2 -5.24 37.79 -17.17
CA LEU A 2 -5.74 39.16 -17.48
C LEU A 2 -6.33 39.27 -18.90
N ASP A 3 -5.70 38.64 -19.90
CA ASP A 3 -6.16 38.65 -21.30
C ASP A 3 -7.45 37.82 -21.52
N GLN A 4 -7.63 36.74 -20.75
CA GLN A 4 -8.85 35.95 -20.72
C GLN A 4 -10.00 36.71 -20.05
N ILE A 5 -9.71 37.43 -18.96
CA ILE A 5 -10.67 38.27 -18.23
C ILE A 5 -11.12 39.47 -19.08
N SER A 6 -10.21 40.08 -19.86
CA SER A 6 -10.56 41.16 -20.78
C SER A 6 -11.51 40.68 -21.88
N ARG A 7 -11.24 39.51 -22.46
CA ARG A 7 -12.12 38.90 -23.48
C ARG A 7 -13.47 38.45 -22.90
N LEU A 8 -13.49 37.97 -21.65
CA LEU A 8 -14.73 37.65 -20.92
C LEU A 8 -15.57 38.91 -20.65
N ARG A 9 -14.95 40.04 -20.28
CA ARG A 9 -15.66 41.33 -20.12
C ARG A 9 -16.31 41.80 -21.42
N GLU A 10 -15.66 41.61 -22.56
CA GLU A 10 -16.22 41.93 -23.88
C GLU A 10 -17.31 40.95 -24.34
N GLN A 11 -17.19 39.66 -24.02
CA GLN A 11 -18.20 38.64 -24.35
C GLN A 11 -19.47 38.77 -23.51
N ILE A 12 -19.36 39.14 -22.22
CA ILE A 12 -20.52 39.40 -21.35
C ILE A 12 -21.33 40.61 -21.82
N ALA A 13 -20.68 41.59 -22.48
CA ALA A 13 -21.35 42.76 -23.02
C ALA A 13 -22.19 42.48 -24.30
N THR A 14 -22.00 41.33 -24.96
CA THR A 14 -22.54 41.05 -26.29
C THR A 14 -23.64 39.98 -26.36
N GLN A 15 -23.99 39.33 -25.24
CA GLN A 15 -25.12 38.37 -25.19
C GLN A 15 -26.33 38.96 -24.44
N LEU A 16 -27.07 39.83 -25.10
CA LEU A 16 -28.39 40.28 -24.66
C LEU A 16 -29.47 39.66 -25.58
N PRO A 17 -30.43 38.89 -25.04
CA PRO A 17 -31.66 38.58 -25.77
C PRO A 17 -32.50 39.86 -25.91
N SER A 18 -32.76 40.26 -27.13
CA SER A 18 -33.80 41.24 -27.46
C SER A 18 -35.15 40.53 -27.39
N GLU A 19 -35.88 40.70 -26.29
CA GLU A 19 -37.35 40.62 -26.14
C GLU A 19 -37.69 40.33 -24.66
N ILE A 20 -37.81 41.37 -23.83
CA ILE A 20 -38.50 41.30 -22.53
C ILE A 20 -39.34 42.58 -22.39
N ASP A 21 -40.59 42.40 -21.97
CA ASP A 21 -41.54 43.45 -21.58
C ASP A 21 -40.94 44.38 -20.49
N PRO A 22 -40.82 45.70 -20.72
CA PRO A 22 -40.13 46.63 -19.83
C PRO A 22 -40.76 46.80 -18.44
N ASP A 23 -42.00 46.34 -18.22
CA ASP A 23 -42.75 46.52 -16.97
C ASP A 23 -42.76 45.27 -16.06
N SER A 24 -42.18 44.14 -16.47
CA SER A 24 -42.07 42.94 -15.62
C SER A 24 -40.74 42.93 -14.84
N PRO A 25 -40.75 42.73 -13.50
CA PRO A 25 -39.50 42.66 -12.73
C PRO A 25 -38.61 41.53 -13.27
N PRO A 26 -37.30 41.76 -13.43
CA PRO A 26 -36.41 40.77 -14.00
C PRO A 26 -36.42 39.48 -13.17
N PRO A 27 -36.38 38.30 -13.80
CA PRO A 27 -36.48 37.03 -13.08
C PRO A 27 -35.37 36.92 -12.04
N THR A 28 -35.73 36.46 -10.84
CA THR A 28 -34.77 36.29 -9.74
C THR A 28 -33.83 35.13 -10.05
N ARG A 29 -32.57 35.46 -10.40
CA ARG A 29 -31.53 34.46 -10.69
C ARG A 29 -30.64 34.16 -9.48
N VAL A 30 -30.52 35.08 -8.53
CA VAL A 30 -29.74 34.89 -7.30
C VAL A 30 -30.56 35.25 -6.07
N ALA A 31 -30.53 34.40 -5.05
CA ALA A 31 -31.06 34.69 -3.73
C ALA A 31 -29.92 34.85 -2.72
N VAL A 32 -29.87 35.98 -2.02
CA VAL A 32 -28.93 36.24 -0.93
C VAL A 32 -29.59 35.87 0.39
N LEU A 33 -29.07 34.88 1.09
CA LEU A 33 -29.61 34.38 2.36
C LEU A 33 -28.87 35.01 3.53
N ILE A 34 -29.61 35.71 4.38
CA ILE A 34 -29.10 36.50 5.51
C ILE A 34 -29.63 35.91 6.83
N PRO A 35 -28.93 34.96 7.47
CA PRO A 35 -29.32 34.43 8.77
C PRO A 35 -29.10 35.49 9.86
N ALA A 36 -30.13 35.73 10.68
CA ALA A 36 -30.13 36.73 11.73
C ALA A 36 -30.51 36.13 13.10
N TYR A 37 -29.57 36.19 14.05
CA TYR A 37 -29.81 35.84 15.45
C TYR A 37 -28.90 36.69 16.35
N LYS A 38 -29.49 37.45 17.27
CA LYS A 38 -28.78 38.39 18.17
C LYS A 38 -27.91 39.45 17.46
N HIS A 39 -28.24 39.78 16.20
CA HIS A 39 -27.49 40.71 15.34
C HIS A 39 -28.38 41.81 14.75
N SER A 40 -29.20 42.48 15.57
CA SER A 40 -30.08 43.56 15.11
C SER A 40 -29.33 44.77 14.55
N VAL A 41 -28.18 45.14 15.12
CA VAL A 41 -27.50 46.41 14.83
C VAL A 41 -26.93 46.48 13.42
N LEU A 42 -26.41 45.37 12.88
CA LEU A 42 -25.68 45.36 11.60
C LEU A 42 -26.51 44.78 10.44
N LEU A 43 -27.69 44.23 10.72
CA LEU A 43 -28.57 43.63 9.73
C LEU A 43 -28.97 44.61 8.63
N ALA A 44 -29.21 45.88 8.98
CA ALA A 44 -29.55 46.92 8.02
C ALA A 44 -28.45 47.11 6.97
N GLU A 45 -27.19 47.24 7.38
CA GLU A 45 -26.06 47.40 6.45
C GLU A 45 -25.90 46.18 5.53
N ALA A 46 -26.09 44.96 6.05
CA ALA A 46 -26.02 43.74 5.24
C ALA A 46 -27.12 43.73 4.16
N VAL A 47 -28.36 44.05 4.53
CA VAL A 47 -29.50 44.13 3.59
C VAL A 47 -29.30 45.24 2.56
N GLU A 48 -28.86 46.42 2.98
CA GLU A 48 -28.58 47.56 2.08
C GLU A 48 -27.51 47.20 1.04
N SER A 49 -26.47 46.46 1.44
CA SER A 49 -25.43 46.00 0.51
C SER A 49 -25.96 45.07 -0.60
N VAL A 50 -27.07 44.37 -0.35
CA VAL A 50 -27.77 43.55 -1.36
C VAL A 50 -28.69 44.40 -2.24
N LEU A 51 -29.36 45.40 -1.66
CA LEU A 51 -30.28 46.28 -2.40
C LEU A 51 -29.58 47.15 -3.44
N VAL A 52 -28.33 47.54 -3.19
CA VAL A 52 -27.54 48.35 -4.12
C VAL A 52 -26.83 47.55 -5.21
N GLN A 53 -27.11 46.24 -5.35
CA GLN A 53 -26.45 45.41 -6.36
C GLN A 53 -26.85 45.80 -7.79
N GLU A 54 -25.86 45.93 -8.67
CA GLU A 54 -26.01 46.27 -10.08
C GLU A 54 -25.89 45.02 -10.97
N ALA A 55 -27.04 44.45 -11.37
CA ALA A 55 -27.09 43.25 -12.21
C ALA A 55 -28.19 43.32 -13.29
N PRO A 56 -28.01 42.68 -14.46
CA PRO A 56 -29.03 42.61 -15.51
C PRO A 56 -30.14 41.58 -15.22
N PHE A 57 -30.25 41.11 -13.98
CA PHE A 57 -31.19 40.07 -13.53
C PHE A 57 -31.66 40.37 -12.11
N GLY A 58 -32.77 39.74 -11.68
CA GLY A 58 -33.32 39.95 -10.34
C GLY A 58 -32.46 39.31 -9.25
N ILE A 59 -32.28 40.03 -8.14
CA ILE A 59 -31.63 39.56 -6.91
C ILE A 59 -32.62 39.70 -5.75
N ALA A 60 -32.85 38.60 -5.02
CA ALA A 60 -33.71 38.58 -3.84
C ALA A 60 -32.88 38.56 -2.55
N ALA A 61 -33.23 39.38 -1.56
CA ALA A 61 -32.66 39.32 -0.22
C ALA A 61 -33.61 38.57 0.70
N VAL A 62 -33.17 37.46 1.30
CA VAL A 62 -33.98 36.62 2.19
C VAL A 62 -33.39 36.71 3.59
N ILE A 63 -34.07 37.41 4.49
CA ILE A 63 -33.70 37.56 5.90
C ILE A 63 -34.32 36.40 6.69
N ILE A 64 -33.49 35.59 7.34
CA ILE A 64 -33.92 34.44 8.14
C ILE A 64 -33.69 34.73 9.63
N ASP A 65 -34.73 35.18 10.32
CA ASP A 65 -34.76 35.36 11.78
C ASP A 65 -34.94 34.01 12.47
N ASP A 66 -33.83 33.48 13.02
CA ASP A 66 -33.78 32.18 13.71
C ASP A 66 -34.27 32.29 15.17
N GLY A 67 -35.44 32.89 15.35
CA GLY A 67 -36.07 33.04 16.67
C GLY A 67 -35.31 34.01 17.58
N CYS A 68 -34.81 35.12 17.03
CA CYS A 68 -34.11 36.15 17.78
C CYS A 68 -35.00 36.68 18.92
N PRO A 69 -34.48 36.74 20.17
CA PRO A 69 -35.23 37.26 21.30
C PRO A 69 -35.37 38.79 21.27
N TYR A 70 -34.53 39.48 20.49
CA TYR A 70 -34.55 40.94 20.37
C TYR A 70 -35.59 41.38 19.35
N ARG A 71 -36.47 42.28 19.77
CA ARG A 71 -37.60 42.79 18.97
C ARG A 71 -37.10 43.54 17.73
N GLU A 72 -35.99 44.25 17.88
CA GLU A 72 -35.36 45.11 16.87
C GLU A 72 -35.01 44.32 15.60
N THR A 73 -34.52 43.08 15.72
CA THR A 73 -34.23 42.21 14.55
C THR A 73 -35.48 41.98 13.71
N GLY A 74 -36.62 41.71 14.35
CA GLY A 74 -37.89 41.48 13.66
C GLY A 74 -38.50 42.76 13.10
N GLU A 75 -38.33 43.90 13.77
CA GLU A 75 -38.77 45.21 13.27
C GLU A 75 -37.99 45.62 12.01
N ILE A 76 -36.67 45.52 12.04
CA ILE A 76 -35.81 45.82 10.89
C ILE A 76 -36.18 44.92 9.70
N GLY A 77 -36.22 43.60 9.90
CA GLY A 77 -36.51 42.66 8.83
C GLY A 77 -37.88 42.87 8.18
N ARG A 78 -38.93 43.11 8.97
CA ARG A 78 -40.27 43.42 8.44
C ARG A 78 -40.32 44.77 7.73
N THR A 79 -39.59 45.77 8.23
CA THR A 79 -39.57 47.11 7.61
C THR A 79 -38.99 47.03 6.20
N TYR A 80 -37.85 46.36 6.00
CA TYR A 80 -37.29 46.19 4.66
C TYR A 80 -38.18 45.35 3.75
N ALA A 81 -38.78 44.27 4.26
CA ALA A 81 -39.72 43.44 3.47
C ALA A 81 -41.02 44.17 3.07
N LEU A 82 -41.44 45.18 3.84
CA LEU A 82 -42.56 46.05 3.49
C LEU A 82 -42.15 47.16 2.50
N ALA A 83 -40.90 47.61 2.56
CA ALA A 83 -40.39 48.71 1.74
C ALA A 83 -39.91 48.27 0.35
N HIS A 84 -39.53 47.00 0.18
CA HIS A 84 -38.91 46.48 -1.04
C HIS A 84 -39.50 45.12 -1.44
N GLU A 85 -40.01 45.01 -2.67
CA GLU A 85 -40.66 43.79 -3.19
C GLU A 85 -39.69 42.60 -3.32
N ASN A 86 -38.40 42.85 -3.44
CA ASN A 86 -37.36 41.82 -3.54
C ASN A 86 -36.72 41.45 -2.18
N VAL A 87 -37.29 41.92 -1.06
CA VAL A 87 -36.85 41.55 0.29
C VAL A 87 -37.88 40.67 0.99
N PHE A 88 -37.45 39.52 1.49
CA PHE A 88 -38.29 38.54 2.16
C PHE A 88 -37.86 38.35 3.60
N TYR A 89 -38.79 38.50 4.55
CA TYR A 89 -38.52 38.25 5.96
C TYR A 89 -39.18 36.96 6.42
N LEU A 90 -38.37 36.05 6.94
CA LEU A 90 -38.75 34.73 7.41
C LEU A 90 -38.41 34.60 8.89
N ARG A 91 -39.39 34.22 9.73
CA ARG A 91 -39.15 33.92 11.14
C ARG A 91 -39.44 32.46 11.44
N LYS A 92 -38.52 31.79 12.15
CA LYS A 92 -38.66 30.40 12.63
C LYS A 92 -38.30 30.29 14.11
N ALA A 93 -38.55 29.12 14.71
CA ALA A 93 -38.01 28.80 16.02
C ALA A 93 -36.49 28.59 15.92
N ASN A 94 -35.74 29.02 16.95
CA ASN A 94 -34.28 28.91 16.99
C ASN A 94 -33.83 27.45 16.81
N GLY A 95 -33.11 27.18 15.73
CA GLY A 95 -32.50 25.88 15.44
C GLY A 95 -30.96 25.94 15.36
N GLY A 96 -30.38 27.13 15.39
CA GLY A 96 -28.97 27.39 15.10
C GLY A 96 -28.72 27.79 13.64
N LEU A 97 -27.49 28.25 13.38
CA LEU A 97 -27.07 28.83 12.10
C LEU A 97 -27.32 27.88 10.90
N SER A 98 -26.94 26.60 11.01
CA SER A 98 -27.22 25.59 9.98
C SER A 98 -28.70 25.49 9.63
N SER A 99 -29.57 25.47 10.65
CA SER A 99 -31.02 25.38 10.50
C SER A 99 -31.60 26.61 9.80
N ALA A 100 -31.07 27.80 10.12
CA ALA A 100 -31.45 29.05 9.45
C ALA A 100 -31.03 29.06 7.97
N ARG A 101 -29.79 28.68 7.66
CA ARG A 101 -29.29 28.59 6.27
C ARG A 101 -30.09 27.58 5.45
N ASN A 102 -30.34 26.38 6.00
CA ASN A 102 -31.16 25.36 5.35
C ASN A 102 -32.60 25.85 5.08
N TYR A 103 -33.22 26.52 6.06
CA TYR A 103 -34.55 27.09 5.89
C TYR A 103 -34.61 28.13 4.77
N GLY A 104 -33.57 28.98 4.66
CA GLY A 104 -33.42 29.93 3.56
C GLY A 104 -33.24 29.25 2.20
N ILE A 105 -32.45 28.17 2.13
CA ILE A 105 -32.25 27.39 0.89
C ILE A 105 -33.58 26.83 0.40
N GLU A 106 -34.36 26.18 1.27
CA GLU A 106 -35.65 25.58 0.89
C GLU A 106 -36.65 26.65 0.44
N PHE A 107 -36.66 27.81 1.09
CA PHE A 107 -37.46 28.94 0.64
C PHE A 107 -37.04 29.40 -0.76
N ALA A 108 -35.75 29.60 -1.01
CA ALA A 108 -35.27 30.08 -2.29
C ALA A 108 -35.58 29.09 -3.43
N LEU A 109 -35.30 27.80 -3.23
CA LEU A 109 -35.55 26.75 -4.23
C LEU A 109 -37.04 26.60 -4.57
N ARG A 110 -37.93 26.83 -3.61
CA ARG A 110 -39.39 26.71 -3.80
C ARG A 110 -40.01 27.93 -4.47
N ASN A 111 -39.56 29.13 -4.13
CA ASN A 111 -40.25 30.36 -4.52
C ASN A 111 -39.65 31.05 -5.74
N PHE A 112 -38.40 30.74 -6.12
CA PHE A 112 -37.73 31.36 -7.26
C PHE A 112 -37.50 30.31 -8.37
N PRO A 113 -38.41 30.22 -9.37
CA PRO A 113 -38.32 29.18 -10.41
C PRO A 113 -37.10 29.34 -11.32
N ASP A 114 -36.65 30.57 -11.57
CA ASP A 114 -35.49 30.89 -12.42
C ASP A 114 -34.16 31.01 -11.65
N LEU A 115 -34.16 30.60 -10.38
CA LEU A 115 -32.96 30.64 -9.54
C LEU A 115 -31.82 29.85 -10.18
N GLU A 116 -30.68 30.49 -10.37
CA GLU A 116 -29.44 29.88 -10.84
C GLU A 116 -28.52 29.56 -9.66
N ALA A 117 -28.50 30.42 -8.63
CA ALA A 117 -27.57 30.30 -7.51
C ALA A 117 -28.10 30.95 -6.21
N VAL A 118 -27.47 30.59 -5.10
CA VAL A 118 -27.69 31.15 -3.78
C VAL A 118 -26.38 31.74 -3.26
N TYR A 119 -26.41 32.93 -2.67
CA TYR A 119 -25.27 33.51 -1.97
C TYR A 119 -25.58 33.56 -0.48
N PHE A 120 -24.68 33.10 0.40
CA PHE A 120 -24.86 33.28 1.83
C PHE A 120 -24.17 34.56 2.28
N LEU A 121 -24.86 35.37 3.08
CA LEU A 121 -24.31 36.62 3.61
C LEU A 121 -24.62 36.69 5.10
N ASP A 122 -23.60 36.60 5.95
CA ASP A 122 -23.79 36.77 7.39
C ASP A 122 -24.23 38.20 7.71
N ALA A 123 -25.11 38.36 8.72
CA ALA A 123 -25.81 39.61 9.03
C ALA A 123 -24.92 40.78 9.50
N ASP A 124 -23.59 40.61 9.53
CA ASP A 124 -22.63 41.65 9.85
C ASP A 124 -21.55 41.88 8.78
N ASN A 125 -21.66 41.20 7.63
CA ASN A 125 -20.79 41.37 6.48
C ASN A 125 -21.51 42.14 5.36
N ARG A 126 -20.75 42.62 4.39
CA ARG A 126 -21.24 43.41 3.26
C ARG A 126 -20.60 42.96 1.96
N ILE A 127 -21.27 43.29 0.86
CA ILE A 127 -20.78 43.05 -0.50
C ILE A 127 -20.77 44.35 -1.32
N THR A 128 -19.81 44.51 -2.23
CA THR A 128 -19.74 45.69 -3.11
C THR A 128 -20.83 45.65 -4.18
N PRO A 129 -21.24 46.80 -4.77
CA PRO A 129 -22.37 46.89 -5.68
C PRO A 129 -22.35 45.96 -6.91
N THR A 130 -21.19 45.48 -7.37
CA THR A 130 -21.12 44.60 -8.54
C THR A 130 -20.85 43.12 -8.20
N ALA A 131 -20.70 42.79 -6.93
CA ALA A 131 -20.19 41.50 -6.48
C ALA A 131 -20.99 40.32 -7.05
N ILE A 132 -22.33 40.36 -6.95
CA ILE A 132 -23.20 39.24 -7.37
C ILE A 132 -23.18 39.03 -8.89
N ARG A 133 -23.19 40.12 -9.67
CA ARG A 133 -23.09 40.05 -11.14
C ARG A 133 -21.78 39.39 -11.55
N ASP A 134 -20.68 39.84 -10.96
CA ASP A 134 -19.34 39.42 -11.37
C ASP A 134 -19.08 37.95 -11.02
N ILE A 135 -19.52 37.47 -9.84
CA ILE A 135 -19.36 36.05 -9.46
C ILE A 135 -20.29 35.10 -10.20
N LEU A 136 -21.53 35.50 -10.49
CA LEU A 136 -22.42 34.66 -11.29
C LEU A 136 -21.86 34.55 -12.71
N GLY A 137 -21.40 35.66 -13.29
CA GLY A 137 -20.73 35.66 -14.59
C GLY A 137 -19.48 34.77 -14.60
N PHE A 138 -18.66 34.82 -13.55
CA PHE A 138 -17.49 33.96 -13.42
C PHE A 138 -17.84 32.47 -13.29
N MET A 139 -18.84 32.12 -12.47
CA MET A 139 -19.32 30.73 -12.35
C MET A 139 -19.84 30.20 -13.70
N LYS A 140 -20.54 31.03 -14.48
CA LYS A 140 -21.08 30.64 -15.79
C LYS A 140 -20.03 30.54 -16.90
N ALA A 141 -18.82 31.05 -16.68
CA ALA A 141 -17.73 30.91 -17.65
C ALA A 141 -17.15 29.48 -17.69
N ASP A 142 -17.40 28.66 -16.67
CA ASP A 142 -16.98 27.27 -16.58
C ASP A 142 -18.09 26.40 -15.93
N ASP A 143 -18.81 25.63 -16.75
CA ASP A 143 -19.92 24.76 -16.33
C ASP A 143 -19.51 23.67 -15.30
N LYS A 144 -18.22 23.48 -15.06
CA LYS A 144 -17.68 22.58 -14.04
C LYS A 144 -17.69 23.21 -12.63
N VAL A 145 -17.83 24.53 -12.51
CA VAL A 145 -17.75 25.23 -11.23
C VAL A 145 -19.15 25.36 -10.61
N ASP A 146 -19.29 24.91 -9.37
CA ASP A 146 -20.55 24.90 -8.63
C ASP A 146 -20.58 25.85 -7.44
N TRP A 147 -19.43 26.31 -6.97
CA TRP A 147 -19.39 27.39 -5.99
C TRP A 147 -18.20 28.32 -6.19
N ILE A 148 -18.39 29.58 -5.82
CA ILE A 148 -17.38 30.62 -5.87
C ILE A 148 -17.14 31.15 -4.47
N TYR A 149 -15.88 31.13 -4.03
CA TYR A 149 -15.47 31.65 -2.73
C TYR A 149 -14.53 32.85 -2.86
N PRO A 150 -14.53 33.75 -1.86
CA PRO A 150 -13.90 35.05 -1.97
C PRO A 150 -12.44 35.10 -1.53
N ASN A 151 -11.72 36.16 -1.93
CA ASN A 151 -10.63 36.69 -1.10
C ASN A 151 -11.23 37.42 0.11
N ILE A 152 -10.55 37.36 1.26
CA ILE A 152 -11.03 38.01 2.49
C ILE A 152 -10.28 39.33 2.70
N ASP A 153 -11.00 40.45 2.51
CA ASP A 153 -10.55 41.78 2.92
C ASP A 153 -11.30 42.15 4.21
N LYS A 154 -10.57 42.25 5.33
CA LYS A 154 -11.18 42.58 6.62
C LYS A 154 -11.18 44.08 6.85
N PHE A 155 -12.29 44.58 7.39
CA PHE A 155 -12.41 45.96 7.87
C PHE A 155 -12.77 46.00 9.36
N GLY A 156 -12.21 47.00 10.07
CA GLY A 156 -12.32 47.16 11.53
C GLY A 156 -11.08 46.68 12.31
N ILE A 157 -10.45 45.57 11.90
CA ILE A 157 -9.12 45.12 12.35
C ILE A 157 -8.32 44.77 11.08
N GLU A 158 -7.15 45.38 10.89
CA GLU A 158 -6.38 45.26 9.64
C GLU A 158 -5.82 43.84 9.42
N TRP A 159 -6.44 43.07 8.52
CA TRP A 159 -5.82 41.89 7.92
C TRP A 159 -6.47 41.57 6.57
N ASN A 160 -5.66 41.48 5.51
CA ASN A 160 -6.11 41.16 4.16
C ASN A 160 -5.43 39.87 3.70
N GLY A 161 -6.18 38.77 3.67
CA GLY A 161 -5.66 37.43 3.37
C GLY A 161 -5.71 37.14 1.87
N ASN A 162 -4.59 36.66 1.30
CA ASN A 162 -4.58 36.20 -0.09
C ASN A 162 -5.10 34.76 -0.20
N TYR A 163 -6.28 34.59 -0.79
CA TYR A 163 -6.85 33.30 -1.17
C TYR A 163 -6.73 33.06 -2.69
N THR A 164 -6.02 33.93 -3.42
CA THR A 164 -5.82 33.84 -4.87
C THR A 164 -4.94 32.63 -5.17
N THR A 165 -5.57 31.52 -5.54
CA THR A 165 -4.90 30.30 -5.99
C THR A 165 -5.90 29.46 -6.78
N GLN A 166 -5.40 28.55 -7.63
CA GLN A 166 -6.27 27.55 -8.23
C GLN A 166 -6.85 26.66 -7.12
N TYR A 167 -8.18 26.53 -7.06
CA TYR A 167 -8.85 25.72 -6.06
C TYR A 167 -8.26 24.30 -6.01
N SER A 168 -8.02 23.80 -4.80
CA SER A 168 -7.46 22.48 -4.56
C SER A 168 -8.27 21.76 -3.50
N ARG A 169 -8.82 20.59 -3.86
CA ARG A 169 -9.52 19.71 -2.92
C ARG A 169 -8.56 19.21 -1.85
N LEU A 170 -7.31 18.92 -2.25
CA LEU A 170 -6.27 18.50 -1.32
C LEU A 170 -6.01 19.58 -0.27
N LEU A 171 -5.81 20.84 -0.68
CA LEU A 171 -5.62 21.96 0.26
C LEU A 171 -6.84 22.12 1.19
N HIS A 172 -8.04 22.18 0.63
CA HIS A 172 -9.27 22.41 1.40
C HIS A 172 -9.53 21.31 2.43
N LEU A 173 -9.18 20.06 2.12
CA LEU A 173 -9.40 18.95 3.05
C LEU A 173 -8.30 18.87 4.12
N THR A 174 -7.05 19.17 3.78
CA THR A 174 -5.88 18.83 4.63
C THR A 174 -5.26 20.01 5.37
N PHE A 175 -5.52 21.24 4.95
CA PHE A 175 -4.98 22.46 5.57
C PHE A 175 -6.00 23.17 6.47
N ASP A 176 -7.05 23.73 5.89
CA ASP A 176 -8.08 24.47 6.61
C ASP A 176 -9.36 24.60 5.78
N ASN A 177 -10.45 25.08 6.39
CA ASN A 177 -11.63 25.53 5.63
C ASN A 177 -11.27 26.80 4.83
N ILE A 178 -10.91 26.63 3.57
CA ILE A 178 -10.50 27.74 2.69
C ILE A 178 -11.69 28.47 2.05
N CYS A 179 -12.92 27.97 2.25
CA CYS A 179 -14.13 28.55 1.69
C CYS A 179 -14.99 29.16 2.81
N GLU A 180 -15.05 30.48 2.83
CA GLU A 180 -15.89 31.23 3.77
C GLU A 180 -17.38 31.04 3.45
N ALA A 181 -18.27 31.22 4.42
CA ALA A 181 -19.71 31.11 4.20
C ALA A 181 -20.23 32.08 3.12
N GLY A 182 -19.63 33.27 3.01
CA GLY A 182 -19.75 34.31 1.98
C GLY A 182 -19.39 33.86 0.57
N SER A 183 -20.02 32.77 0.13
CA SER A 183 -19.77 32.10 -1.13
C SER A 183 -21.08 31.96 -1.92
N LEU A 184 -20.96 32.02 -3.25
CA LEU A 184 -22.07 31.71 -4.17
C LEU A 184 -22.08 30.22 -4.45
N VAL A 185 -23.27 29.60 -4.42
CA VAL A 185 -23.47 28.17 -4.66
C VAL A 185 -24.54 27.96 -5.73
N SER A 186 -24.26 27.07 -6.67
CA SER A 186 -25.15 26.72 -7.77
C SER A 186 -26.42 26.03 -7.25
N ARG A 187 -27.55 26.28 -7.93
CA ARG A 187 -28.78 25.54 -7.69
C ARG A 187 -28.61 24.04 -7.92
N ARG A 188 -27.75 23.65 -8.88
CA ARG A 188 -27.43 22.24 -9.17
C ARG A 188 -26.89 21.53 -7.92
N MET A 189 -25.94 22.15 -7.23
CA MET A 189 -25.36 21.62 -5.99
C MET A 189 -26.41 21.47 -4.89
N LEU A 190 -27.29 22.48 -4.74
CA LEU A 190 -28.36 22.43 -3.74
C LEU A 190 -29.43 21.37 -4.08
N ASN A 191 -29.80 21.20 -5.34
CA ASN A 191 -30.73 20.15 -5.77
C ASN A 191 -30.18 18.74 -5.55
N ALA A 192 -28.85 18.56 -5.55
CA ALA A 192 -28.20 17.30 -5.21
C ALA A 192 -28.18 16.99 -3.69
N GLY A 193 -28.87 17.81 -2.89
CA GLY A 193 -29.08 17.56 -1.46
C GLY A 193 -27.92 18.00 -0.56
N VAL A 194 -27.02 18.86 -1.02
CA VAL A 194 -25.98 19.45 -0.15
C VAL A 194 -26.64 20.47 0.80
N ARG A 195 -26.52 20.25 2.10
CA ARG A 195 -27.14 21.05 3.18
C ARG A 195 -26.20 21.17 4.37
N PHE A 196 -26.39 22.20 5.19
CA PHE A 196 -25.62 22.38 6.43
C PHE A 196 -26.06 21.35 7.47
N ASP A 197 -25.11 20.73 8.17
CA ASP A 197 -25.41 19.77 9.24
C ASP A 197 -25.94 20.49 10.49
N GLU A 198 -27.23 20.30 10.80
CA GLU A 198 -27.88 20.93 11.96
C GLU A 198 -27.43 20.35 13.32
N SER A 199 -26.75 19.21 13.31
CA SER A 199 -26.14 18.64 14.53
C SER A 199 -24.84 19.34 14.92
N MET A 200 -24.16 20.01 13.97
CA MET A 200 -22.88 20.71 14.19
C MET A 200 -23.08 22.10 14.79
N LYS A 201 -23.44 22.16 16.08
CA LYS A 201 -23.66 23.43 16.80
C LYS A 201 -22.40 24.09 17.35
N ALA A 202 -21.27 23.38 17.31
CA ALA A 202 -19.98 23.86 17.85
C ALA A 202 -19.09 24.56 16.81
N GLY A 203 -19.58 24.76 15.58
CA GLY A 203 -18.85 25.39 14.45
C GLY A 203 -18.33 24.39 13.42
N PHE A 204 -17.77 24.92 12.32
CA PHE A 204 -17.28 24.21 11.12
C PHE A 204 -18.37 23.49 10.32
N GLU A 205 -19.62 23.92 10.48
CA GLU A 205 -20.74 23.45 9.67
C GLU A 205 -20.59 23.83 8.19
N ASP A 206 -19.91 24.94 7.93
CA ASP A 206 -19.52 25.41 6.60
C ASP A 206 -18.48 24.48 5.96
N TRP A 207 -17.47 24.05 6.70
CA TRP A 207 -16.49 23.10 6.20
C TRP A 207 -17.15 21.78 5.82
N ASP A 208 -18.02 21.24 6.69
CA ASP A 208 -18.78 20.03 6.37
C ASP A 208 -19.66 20.19 5.11
N PHE A 209 -20.29 21.35 4.93
CA PHE A 209 -21.07 21.67 3.74
C PHE A 209 -20.24 21.59 2.45
N TRP A 210 -19.02 22.13 2.46
CA TRP A 210 -18.11 22.03 1.30
C TRP A 210 -17.60 20.60 1.09
N LEU A 211 -17.27 19.86 2.15
CA LEU A 211 -16.83 18.47 2.03
C LEU A 211 -17.94 17.56 1.49
N GLN A 212 -19.20 17.82 1.87
CA GLN A 212 -20.36 17.16 1.28
C GLN A 212 -20.49 17.43 -0.23
N ALA A 213 -20.14 18.63 -0.69
CA ALA A 213 -20.13 18.98 -2.11
C ALA A 213 -19.00 18.26 -2.86
N ILE A 214 -17.78 18.28 -2.31
CA ILE A 214 -16.61 17.57 -2.86
C ILE A 214 -16.91 16.07 -2.97
N GLY A 215 -17.51 15.46 -1.93
CA GLY A 215 -17.88 14.04 -1.93
C GLY A 215 -18.94 13.64 -2.96
N ARG A 216 -19.65 14.62 -3.54
CA ARG A 216 -20.60 14.42 -4.64
C ARG A 216 -20.04 14.83 -6.00
N GLY A 217 -18.77 15.23 -6.06
CA GLY A 217 -18.07 15.57 -7.31
C GLY A 217 -18.21 17.03 -7.74
N PHE A 218 -18.74 17.91 -6.90
CA PHE A 218 -18.80 19.35 -7.20
C PHE A 218 -17.45 20.04 -7.00
N LEU A 219 -17.21 21.11 -7.77
CA LEU A 219 -15.94 21.86 -7.73
C LEU A 219 -16.16 23.32 -7.38
N GLY A 220 -15.21 23.87 -6.63
CA GLY A 220 -15.16 25.29 -6.28
C GLY A 220 -14.14 26.06 -7.11
N ALA A 221 -14.26 27.39 -7.10
CA ALA A 221 -13.22 28.28 -7.62
C ALA A 221 -13.10 29.56 -6.78
N ASN A 222 -11.87 30.08 -6.66
CA ASN A 222 -11.63 31.38 -6.05
C ASN A 222 -11.91 32.49 -7.06
N TYR A 223 -12.61 33.55 -6.63
CA TYR A 223 -12.65 34.81 -7.36
C TYR A 223 -11.82 35.88 -6.62
N PRO A 224 -10.66 36.31 -7.17
CA PRO A 224 -9.68 37.09 -6.40
C PRO A 224 -10.01 38.58 -6.24
N PHE A 225 -10.93 39.10 -7.07
CA PHE A 225 -11.39 40.49 -7.04
C PHE A 225 -12.75 40.63 -6.36
N PHE A 226 -13.08 39.66 -5.51
CA PHE A 226 -14.38 39.63 -4.87
C PHE A 226 -14.54 40.77 -3.88
N GLY A 227 -15.60 41.56 -4.03
CA GLY A 227 -15.90 42.69 -3.15
C GLY A 227 -16.62 42.26 -1.88
N PHE A 228 -16.11 41.24 -1.18
CA PHE A 228 -16.63 40.85 0.13
C PHE A 228 -15.88 41.57 1.21
N GLU A 229 -16.65 42.30 2.01
CA GLU A 229 -16.14 43.02 3.15
C GLU A 229 -16.45 42.21 4.40
N TYR A 230 -15.42 41.56 4.94
CA TYR A 230 -15.55 40.74 6.15
C TYR A 230 -15.34 41.59 7.40
N ARG A 231 -16.32 41.58 8.31
CA ARG A 231 -16.23 42.34 9.56
C ARG A 231 -15.73 41.45 10.70
N GLN A 232 -14.55 41.77 11.25
CA GLN A 232 -14.02 41.03 12.41
C GLN A 232 -14.30 41.77 13.73
N ARG A 233 -14.98 41.10 14.67
CA ARG A 233 -15.22 41.60 16.04
C ARG A 233 -14.18 41.08 17.03
N ALA A 234 -14.01 41.78 18.16
CA ALA A 234 -13.06 41.41 19.23
C ALA A 234 -13.39 40.06 19.91
N GLU A 235 -14.67 39.69 19.97
CA GLU A 235 -15.18 38.36 20.35
C GLU A 235 -16.03 37.81 19.20
N SER A 236 -15.82 36.53 18.85
CA SER A 236 -16.48 35.84 17.73
C SER A 236 -16.61 34.36 18.05
N MET A 237 -17.65 33.70 17.50
CA MET A 237 -17.85 32.24 17.60
C MET A 237 -16.61 31.42 17.19
N LEU A 238 -15.76 31.95 16.29
CA LEU A 238 -14.49 31.34 15.87
C LEU A 238 -13.47 31.18 17.02
N ARG A 239 -13.51 32.02 18.06
CA ARG A 239 -12.60 31.90 19.21
C ARG A 239 -13.02 30.79 20.19
N ASP A 240 -14.33 30.55 20.32
CA ASP A 240 -14.86 29.50 21.20
C ASP A 240 -14.75 28.11 20.57
N SER A 241 -14.99 27.98 19.26
CA SER A 241 -14.87 26.70 18.53
C SER A 241 -13.44 26.16 18.49
N ASN A 242 -12.44 27.03 18.52
CA ASN A 242 -11.02 26.63 18.59
C ASN A 242 -10.68 25.86 19.89
N ARG A 243 -11.49 25.97 20.96
CA ARG A 243 -11.30 25.18 22.20
C ARG A 243 -11.72 23.71 22.03
N THR A 244 -12.56 23.40 21.05
CA THR A 244 -13.09 22.04 20.76
C THR A 244 -12.68 21.52 19.37
N ARG A 245 -11.72 22.18 18.71
CA ARG A 245 -11.31 21.92 17.31
C ARG A 245 -11.03 20.45 17.03
N GLU A 246 -10.26 19.76 17.88
CA GLU A 246 -9.90 18.35 17.68
C GLU A 246 -11.12 17.41 17.66
N GLY A 247 -12.11 17.67 18.51
CA GLY A 247 -13.35 16.87 18.54
C GLY A 247 -14.17 17.04 17.26
N ILE A 248 -14.28 18.28 16.77
CA ILE A 248 -15.00 18.60 15.53
C ILE A 248 -14.31 17.99 14.31
N LEU A 249 -12.98 18.11 14.21
CA LEU A 249 -12.19 17.49 13.14
C LEU A 249 -12.29 15.97 13.15
N THR A 250 -12.34 15.36 14.34
CA THR A 250 -12.55 13.91 14.47
C THR A 250 -13.92 13.49 13.91
N TYR A 251 -14.99 14.25 14.22
CA TYR A 251 -16.32 14.02 13.65
C TYR A 251 -16.31 14.16 12.12
N ILE A 252 -15.73 15.24 11.59
CA ILE A 252 -15.62 15.48 10.14
C ILE A 252 -14.86 14.33 9.44
N ARG A 253 -13.73 13.89 9.99
CA ARG A 253 -12.94 12.77 9.45
C ARG A 253 -13.71 11.46 9.44
N GLN A 254 -14.52 11.20 10.47
CA GLN A 254 -15.36 10.00 10.53
C GLN A 254 -16.50 10.07 9.52
N LYS A 255 -17.19 11.22 9.43
CA LYS A 255 -18.30 11.44 8.49
C LYS A 255 -17.85 11.35 7.03
N HIS A 256 -16.67 11.91 6.72
CA HIS A 256 -16.10 11.97 5.36
C HIS A 256 -14.92 11.02 5.16
N LYS A 257 -14.93 9.84 5.79
CA LYS A 257 -13.80 8.89 5.82
C LYS A 257 -13.19 8.60 4.43
N LYS A 258 -14.02 8.52 3.38
CA LYS A 258 -13.57 8.28 2.00
C LYS A 258 -12.68 9.41 1.47
N LEU A 259 -13.00 10.68 1.78
CA LEU A 259 -12.21 11.82 1.32
C LEU A 259 -10.81 11.85 1.95
N PHE A 260 -10.70 11.42 3.20
CA PHE A 260 -9.42 11.32 3.92
C PHE A 260 -8.62 10.04 3.62
N ALA A 261 -9.11 9.16 2.73
CA ALA A 261 -8.38 7.96 2.34
C ALA A 261 -7.13 8.32 1.52
N ALA A 262 -6.01 7.66 1.80
CA ALA A 262 -4.74 7.93 1.11
C ALA A 262 -4.85 7.85 -0.42
N GLU A 263 -5.67 6.92 -0.93
CA GLU A 263 -5.95 6.75 -2.36
C GLU A 263 -6.62 7.99 -2.98
N THR A 264 -7.63 8.54 -2.31
CA THR A 264 -8.33 9.76 -2.77
C THR A 264 -7.40 10.96 -2.73
N LEU A 265 -6.61 11.13 -1.67
CA LEU A 265 -5.64 12.22 -1.56
C LEU A 265 -4.56 12.12 -2.64
N LEU A 266 -4.04 10.91 -2.93
CA LEU A 266 -3.06 10.68 -3.99
C LEU A 266 -3.63 10.98 -5.38
N ALA A 267 -4.91 10.64 -5.62
CA ALA A 267 -5.59 10.97 -6.86
C ALA A 267 -5.69 12.49 -7.07
N TRP A 268 -6.07 13.23 -6.03
CA TRP A 268 -6.11 14.70 -6.10
C TRP A 268 -4.72 15.32 -6.20
N GLU A 269 -3.70 14.78 -5.53
CA GLU A 269 -2.32 15.21 -5.71
C GLU A 269 -1.89 15.05 -7.17
N HIS A 270 -2.18 13.89 -7.78
CA HIS A 270 -1.83 13.63 -9.18
C HIS A 270 -2.51 14.61 -10.15
N GLU A 271 -3.77 14.95 -9.90
CA GLU A 271 -4.57 15.83 -10.77
C GLU A 271 -4.20 17.31 -10.59
N GLU A 272 -4.04 17.77 -9.34
CA GLU A 272 -3.96 19.20 -9.00
C GLU A 272 -2.54 19.69 -8.75
N THR A 273 -1.69 18.85 -8.16
CA THR A 273 -0.34 19.20 -7.71
C THR A 273 0.62 18.02 -7.89
N PRO A 274 0.95 17.63 -9.13
CA PRO A 274 1.78 16.46 -9.41
C PRO A 274 3.11 16.50 -8.65
N ARG A 275 3.51 15.36 -8.09
CA ARG A 275 4.69 15.29 -7.20
C ARG A 275 6.03 15.35 -7.93
N TYR A 276 6.10 14.86 -9.17
CA TYR A 276 7.33 14.79 -9.96
C TYR A 276 7.19 15.54 -11.29
N ALA A 277 8.28 16.18 -11.71
CA ALA A 277 8.49 16.63 -13.09
C ALA A 277 9.62 15.82 -13.70
N ALA A 278 9.31 14.96 -14.68
CA ALA A 278 10.32 14.21 -15.43
C ALA A 278 10.66 14.90 -16.75
N ILE A 279 11.90 15.34 -16.90
CA ILE A 279 12.38 16.11 -18.03
C ILE A 279 13.03 15.16 -19.04
N GLY A 280 12.46 15.09 -20.24
CA GLY A 280 12.90 14.23 -21.33
C GLY A 280 14.21 14.72 -21.96
N MET A 281 15.08 13.77 -22.34
CA MET A 281 16.36 14.08 -22.99
C MET A 281 16.18 14.27 -24.49
N GLY A 282 16.54 15.45 -25.00
CA GLY A 282 16.50 15.77 -26.43
C GLY A 282 15.11 15.99 -27.04
N THR A 283 14.04 15.82 -26.26
CA THR A 283 12.65 16.02 -26.70
C THR A 283 12.04 17.33 -26.20
N TYR A 284 12.65 17.97 -25.20
CA TYR A 284 12.11 19.15 -24.51
C TYR A 284 10.70 18.98 -23.93
N ALA A 285 10.26 17.73 -23.75
CA ALA A 285 8.99 17.40 -23.10
C ALA A 285 9.20 17.21 -21.59
N VAL A 286 8.26 17.71 -20.80
CA VAL A 286 8.24 17.56 -19.35
C VAL A 286 6.95 16.82 -18.96
N ASP A 287 7.10 15.65 -18.38
CA ASP A 287 6.00 14.84 -17.86
C ASP A 287 5.75 15.24 -16.39
N LEU A 288 4.53 15.67 -16.05
CA LEU A 288 4.13 16.08 -14.70
C LEU A 288 3.21 15.01 -14.11
N PHE A 289 3.67 14.26 -13.10
CA PHE A 289 2.92 13.14 -12.53
C PHE A 289 3.19 12.93 -11.04
N THR A 290 2.24 12.31 -10.34
CA THR A 290 2.56 11.56 -9.11
C THR A 290 2.89 10.10 -9.44
N ASP A 291 2.10 9.46 -10.30
CA ASP A 291 2.32 8.07 -10.74
C ASP A 291 2.63 8.08 -12.24
N PRO A 292 3.82 7.65 -12.68
CA PRO A 292 4.20 7.71 -14.10
C PRO A 292 3.49 6.67 -14.98
N THR A 293 2.76 5.72 -14.37
CA THR A 293 2.13 4.59 -15.09
C THR A 293 0.68 4.84 -15.47
N VAL A 294 0.11 5.95 -15.00
CA VAL A 294 -1.23 6.42 -15.38
C VAL A 294 -1.13 7.62 -16.31
N GLU A 295 -2.24 7.99 -16.94
CA GLU A 295 -2.32 9.20 -17.77
C GLU A 295 -1.99 10.44 -16.93
N HIS A 296 -1.16 11.32 -17.48
CA HIS A 296 -0.64 12.48 -16.78
C HIS A 296 -0.36 13.64 -17.74
N THR A 297 -0.23 14.84 -17.18
CA THR A 297 -0.03 16.06 -17.96
C THR A 297 1.38 16.12 -18.54
N LYS A 298 1.48 16.56 -19.81
CA LYS A 298 2.76 16.84 -20.47
C LYS A 298 2.80 18.30 -20.90
N CYS A 299 3.93 18.97 -20.69
CA CYS A 299 4.15 20.33 -21.15
C CYS A 299 5.49 20.49 -21.86
N SER A 300 5.68 21.62 -22.53
CA SER A 300 6.97 21.97 -23.11
C SER A 300 7.96 22.41 -22.01
N LEU A 301 9.26 22.38 -22.32
CA LEU A 301 10.27 22.96 -21.42
C LEU A 301 10.04 24.47 -21.20
N GLU A 302 9.55 25.19 -22.20
CA GLU A 302 9.25 26.63 -22.08
C GLU A 302 8.11 26.89 -21.08
N ASP A 303 7.03 26.10 -21.16
CA ASP A 303 5.93 26.17 -20.19
C ASP A 303 6.42 25.84 -18.78
N PHE A 304 7.32 24.86 -18.66
CA PHE A 304 7.93 24.50 -17.39
C PHE A 304 8.81 25.64 -16.84
N VAL A 305 9.60 26.32 -17.67
CA VAL A 305 10.40 27.51 -17.27
C VAL A 305 9.50 28.62 -16.75
N THR A 306 8.40 28.92 -17.46
CA THR A 306 7.41 29.91 -17.01
C THR A 306 6.79 29.52 -15.68
N ARG A 307 6.36 28.26 -15.54
CA ARG A 307 5.80 27.72 -14.29
C ARG A 307 6.80 27.78 -13.13
N PHE A 308 8.06 27.45 -13.39
CA PHE A 308 9.13 27.47 -12.40
C PHE A 308 9.32 28.87 -11.80
N TRP A 309 9.45 29.89 -12.65
CA TRP A 309 9.63 31.26 -12.18
C TRP A 309 8.37 31.83 -11.54
N ALA A 310 7.18 31.48 -12.04
CA ALA A 310 5.92 31.86 -11.42
C ALA A 310 5.79 31.27 -10.00
N ALA A 311 6.09 29.98 -9.83
CA ALA A 311 6.08 29.31 -8.53
C ALA A 311 7.16 29.83 -7.58
N LYS A 312 8.28 30.33 -8.10
CA LYS A 312 9.31 30.98 -7.29
C LYS A 312 8.90 32.38 -6.82
N ALA A 313 8.21 33.14 -7.66
CA ALA A 313 7.78 34.51 -7.36
C ALA A 313 6.55 34.56 -6.43
N GLU A 314 5.56 33.70 -6.65
CA GLU A 314 4.31 33.63 -5.86
C GLU A 314 3.98 32.15 -5.53
N PRO A 315 4.72 31.52 -4.59
CA PRO A 315 4.68 30.08 -4.33
C PRO A 315 3.35 29.56 -3.78
N GLU A 316 2.52 30.42 -3.19
CA GLU A 316 1.17 30.10 -2.71
C GLU A 316 0.14 30.08 -3.85
N THR A 317 0.43 30.78 -4.95
CA THR A 317 -0.47 30.94 -6.10
C THR A 317 -0.15 29.93 -7.21
N PHE A 318 1.13 29.77 -7.55
CA PHE A 318 1.59 28.92 -8.64
C PHE A 318 2.35 27.70 -8.11
N GLY A 319 2.03 26.52 -8.65
CA GLY A 319 2.63 25.26 -8.24
C GLY A 319 3.61 24.71 -9.26
N VAL A 320 4.71 24.15 -8.75
CA VAL A 320 5.70 23.37 -9.49
C VAL A 320 5.96 22.06 -8.75
N PRO A 321 6.17 20.92 -9.43
CA PRO A 321 6.45 19.68 -8.73
C PRO A 321 7.68 19.77 -7.80
N PRO A 322 7.60 19.26 -6.56
CA PRO A 322 8.68 19.35 -5.59
C PRO A 322 9.93 18.55 -5.95
N PHE A 323 9.81 17.53 -6.80
CA PHE A 323 10.93 16.68 -7.21
C PHE A 323 11.12 16.71 -8.72
N LEU A 324 12.34 16.96 -9.16
CA LEU A 324 12.72 17.03 -10.58
C LEU A 324 13.54 15.80 -10.93
N LEU A 325 13.21 15.15 -12.05
CA LEU A 325 13.84 13.92 -12.54
C LEU A 325 14.32 14.10 -13.98
N TRP A 326 15.62 14.00 -14.23
CA TRP A 326 16.17 13.93 -15.59
C TRP A 326 16.41 12.47 -15.96
N MET A 327 15.50 11.89 -16.73
CA MET A 327 15.57 10.48 -17.17
C MET A 327 14.79 10.31 -18.47
N THR A 328 15.28 9.46 -19.37
CA THR A 328 14.57 9.18 -20.63
C THR A 328 13.28 8.39 -20.38
N ALA A 329 12.30 8.51 -21.28
CA ALA A 329 11.08 7.70 -21.22
C ALA A 329 11.40 6.19 -21.26
N ALA A 330 12.34 5.78 -22.13
CA ALA A 330 12.75 4.38 -22.26
C ALA A 330 13.33 3.79 -20.96
N HIS A 331 14.12 4.56 -20.20
CA HIS A 331 14.65 4.10 -18.91
C HIS A 331 13.54 4.01 -17.85
N ARG A 332 12.57 4.94 -17.85
CA ARG A 332 11.39 4.85 -16.97
C ARG A 332 10.49 3.67 -17.31
N GLU A 333 10.31 3.37 -18.60
CA GLU A 333 9.58 2.19 -19.08
C GLU A 333 10.30 0.89 -18.67
N ALA A 334 11.63 0.84 -18.77
CA ALA A 334 12.43 -0.30 -18.29
C ALA A 334 12.23 -0.54 -16.79
N LEU A 335 12.25 0.51 -15.97
CA LEU A 335 11.97 0.42 -14.54
C LEU A 335 10.53 0.00 -14.25
N SER A 336 9.56 0.48 -15.04
CA SER A 336 8.15 0.10 -14.93
C SER A 336 7.94 -1.38 -15.28
N ARG A 337 8.60 -1.88 -16.32
CA ARG A 337 8.61 -3.30 -16.72
C ARG A 337 9.17 -4.20 -15.62
N LEU A 338 10.18 -3.74 -14.89
CA LEU A 338 10.75 -4.46 -13.75
C LEU A 338 9.97 -4.25 -12.45
N GLY A 339 8.92 -3.42 -12.45
CA GLY A 339 8.13 -3.11 -11.25
C GLY A 339 8.87 -2.26 -10.21
N LEU A 340 9.89 -1.50 -10.62
CA LEU A 340 10.77 -0.74 -9.73
C LEU A 340 10.53 0.77 -9.74
N ILE A 341 9.75 1.29 -10.71
CA ILE A 341 9.60 2.74 -10.89
C ILE A 341 9.03 3.43 -9.64
N HIS A 342 7.99 2.86 -9.02
CA HIS A 342 7.39 3.42 -7.80
C HIS A 342 8.35 3.38 -6.62
N ASN A 343 9.15 2.30 -6.50
CA ASN A 343 10.14 2.18 -5.43
C ASN A 343 11.31 3.15 -5.63
N LEU A 344 11.78 3.37 -6.86
CA LEU A 344 12.77 4.39 -7.18
C LEU A 344 12.27 5.79 -6.83
N LEU A 345 11.04 6.14 -7.20
CA LEU A 345 10.48 7.46 -6.90
C LEU A 345 10.35 7.68 -5.38
N TRP A 346 9.85 6.67 -4.66
CA TRP A 346 9.69 6.69 -3.22
C TRP A 346 11.03 6.75 -2.45
N LEU A 347 12.04 5.98 -2.88
CA LEU A 347 13.40 6.06 -2.30
C LEU A 347 14.09 7.37 -2.68
N GLY A 348 13.98 7.76 -3.95
CA GLY A 348 14.57 8.97 -4.51
C GLY A 348 14.11 10.21 -3.77
N GLU A 349 12.82 10.36 -3.48
CA GLU A 349 12.31 11.52 -2.74
C GLU A 349 12.82 11.58 -1.29
N ARG A 350 12.92 10.44 -0.61
CA ARG A 350 13.47 10.38 0.77
C ARG A 350 14.92 10.83 0.80
N ILE A 351 15.68 10.37 -0.18
CA ILE A 351 17.11 10.61 -0.28
C ILE A 351 17.36 12.05 -0.75
N ALA A 352 16.60 12.55 -1.73
CA ALA A 352 16.70 13.92 -2.24
C ALA A 352 16.35 14.98 -1.16
N GLN A 353 15.58 14.62 -0.13
CA GLN A 353 15.34 15.51 1.02
C GLN A 353 16.56 15.66 1.95
N LYS A 354 17.57 14.77 1.86
CA LYS A 354 18.76 14.77 2.72
C LYS A 354 20.06 15.06 1.96
N HIS A 355 20.02 15.05 0.63
CA HIS A 355 21.18 15.22 -0.26
C HIS A 355 20.84 16.22 -1.37
N HIS A 356 21.85 16.88 -1.95
CA HIS A 356 21.60 17.90 -2.98
C HIS A 356 21.15 17.25 -4.30
N PHE A 357 21.83 16.18 -4.72
CA PHE A 357 21.46 15.45 -5.93
C PHE A 357 21.55 13.94 -5.71
N VAL A 358 20.65 13.22 -6.37
CA VAL A 358 20.61 11.76 -6.44
C VAL A 358 20.95 11.33 -7.85
N ALA A 359 22.11 10.68 -8.02
CA ALA A 359 22.49 10.04 -9.27
C ALA A 359 21.82 8.66 -9.36
N ILE A 360 21.31 8.29 -10.53
CA ILE A 360 20.67 7.00 -10.76
C ILE A 360 21.48 6.24 -11.80
N ARG A 361 21.93 5.05 -11.44
CA ARG A 361 22.73 4.18 -12.31
C ARG A 361 22.10 2.80 -12.42
N PHE A 362 22.26 2.17 -13.58
CA PHE A 362 21.81 0.80 -13.83
C PHE A 362 23.00 -0.14 -13.93
N GLU A 363 22.85 -1.34 -13.38
CA GLU A 363 23.79 -2.44 -13.50
C GLU A 363 23.07 -3.67 -14.05
N ARG A 364 23.68 -4.30 -15.06
CA ARG A 364 23.12 -5.52 -15.63
C ARG A 364 23.37 -6.70 -14.70
N ASN A 365 22.30 -7.31 -14.23
CA ASN A 365 22.35 -8.57 -13.49
C ASN A 365 21.12 -9.44 -13.80
N ASN A 366 21.36 -10.59 -14.42
CA ASN A 366 20.26 -11.50 -14.79
C ASN A 366 19.76 -12.35 -13.61
N ALA A 367 20.57 -12.52 -12.56
CA ALA A 367 20.29 -13.41 -11.43
C ALA A 367 19.58 -12.71 -10.26
N LYS A 368 19.70 -11.39 -10.14
CA LYS A 368 19.09 -10.62 -9.05
C LYS A 368 18.55 -9.26 -9.53
N VAL A 369 17.51 -8.80 -8.87
CA VAL A 369 17.11 -7.39 -8.85
C VAL A 369 17.51 -6.80 -7.51
N GLY A 370 18.05 -5.59 -7.47
CA GLY A 370 18.36 -4.97 -6.20
C GLY A 370 18.64 -3.49 -6.32
N ILE A 371 18.69 -2.84 -5.17
CA ILE A 371 19.04 -1.43 -5.04
C ILE A 371 20.20 -1.31 -4.05
N ASP A 372 21.25 -0.62 -4.46
CA ASP A 372 22.38 -0.27 -3.62
C ASP A 372 22.50 1.25 -3.53
N ILE A 373 22.70 1.78 -2.33
CA ILE A 373 22.75 3.22 -2.07
C ILE A 373 24.19 3.55 -1.66
N ARG A 374 24.92 4.27 -2.53
CA ARG A 374 26.33 4.57 -2.35
C ARG A 374 26.56 6.05 -2.07
N LYS A 375 27.38 6.33 -1.05
CA LYS A 375 27.81 7.70 -0.74
C LYS A 375 29.00 8.05 -1.62
N ILE A 376 28.92 9.15 -2.35
CA ILE A 376 30.03 9.58 -3.21
C ILE A 376 31.10 10.26 -2.36
N SER A 377 32.34 9.81 -2.52
CA SER A 377 33.52 10.32 -1.82
C SER A 377 34.79 10.06 -2.63
N ASP A 378 35.94 10.56 -2.18
CA ASP A 378 37.23 10.26 -2.83
C ASP A 378 37.56 8.76 -2.86
N ALA A 379 37.05 7.98 -1.89
CA ALA A 379 37.22 6.52 -1.85
C ALA A 379 36.23 5.78 -2.76
N GLU A 380 35.04 6.34 -2.97
CA GLU A 380 33.97 5.78 -3.79
C GLU A 380 33.43 6.84 -4.76
N PRO A 381 34.19 7.17 -5.82
CA PRO A 381 33.78 8.18 -6.79
C PRO A 381 32.68 7.66 -7.73
N LEU A 382 31.98 8.56 -8.42
CA LEU A 382 31.13 8.23 -9.57
C LEU A 382 32.01 7.67 -10.69
N THR A 383 31.99 6.35 -10.88
CA THR A 383 32.83 5.65 -11.87
C THR A 383 32.23 5.68 -13.28
N ASP A 384 30.91 5.66 -13.38
CA ASP A 384 30.17 5.62 -14.64
C ASP A 384 29.25 6.82 -14.79
N LYS A 385 28.83 7.11 -16.03
CA LYS A 385 27.84 8.17 -16.28
C LYS A 385 26.47 7.70 -15.74
N PRO A 386 25.74 8.54 -14.99
CA PRO A 386 24.41 8.21 -14.53
C PRO A 386 23.45 8.06 -15.72
N PHE A 387 22.37 7.32 -15.51
CA PHE A 387 21.21 7.20 -16.41
C PHE A 387 20.06 8.14 -16.01
N GLY A 388 20.14 8.73 -14.82
CA GLY A 388 19.27 9.84 -14.44
C GLY A 388 19.78 10.64 -13.23
N TRP A 389 19.17 11.80 -13.04
CA TRP A 389 19.39 12.67 -11.88
C TRP A 389 18.05 13.02 -11.23
N MET A 390 18.04 13.10 -9.90
CA MET A 390 16.90 13.63 -9.15
C MET A 390 17.37 14.66 -8.12
N CYS A 391 16.61 15.74 -7.94
CA CYS A 391 16.77 16.69 -6.84
C CYS A 391 15.43 17.33 -6.46
N THR A 392 15.42 18.08 -5.36
CA THR A 392 14.25 18.89 -4.99
C THR A 392 14.22 20.18 -5.79
N PHE A 393 13.03 20.75 -5.94
CA PHE A 393 12.83 22.09 -6.51
C PHE A 393 13.69 23.14 -5.80
N ASP A 394 13.78 23.10 -4.47
CA ASP A 394 14.54 24.09 -3.67
C ASP A 394 16.03 24.08 -4.02
N ILE A 395 16.63 22.89 -4.15
CA ILE A 395 18.04 22.75 -4.56
C ILE A 395 18.23 23.27 -5.98
N PHE A 396 17.34 22.89 -6.90
CA PHE A 396 17.45 23.35 -8.28
C PHE A 396 17.24 24.87 -8.42
N SER A 397 16.35 25.45 -7.61
CA SER A 397 16.12 26.89 -7.49
C SER A 397 17.33 27.64 -6.99
N THR A 398 18.08 27.07 -6.04
CA THR A 398 19.38 27.61 -5.61
C THR A 398 20.39 27.59 -6.74
N CYS A 399 20.48 26.50 -7.52
CA CYS A 399 21.35 26.44 -8.69
C CYS A 399 20.98 27.47 -9.77
N ALA A 400 19.68 27.73 -9.97
CA ALA A 400 19.22 28.72 -10.94
C ALA A 400 19.63 30.16 -10.57
N ASP A 401 19.70 30.47 -9.27
CA ASP A 401 20.15 31.78 -8.79
C ASP A 401 21.67 31.92 -8.76
N ASP A 402 22.39 30.83 -8.46
CA ASP A 402 23.83 30.81 -8.33
C ASP A 402 24.54 31.24 -9.62
N ALA A 403 25.46 32.20 -9.49
CA ALA A 403 26.26 32.75 -10.59
C ALA A 403 27.68 32.15 -10.66
N SER A 404 28.12 31.40 -9.66
CA SER A 404 29.48 30.81 -9.60
C SER A 404 29.65 29.61 -10.53
N ASP A 405 28.58 28.84 -10.73
CA ASP A 405 28.56 27.54 -11.40
C ASP A 405 29.42 26.45 -10.76
N ASP A 406 29.89 26.65 -9.52
CA ASP A 406 30.83 25.73 -8.89
C ASP A 406 30.22 24.33 -8.73
N TRP A 407 28.97 24.25 -8.26
CA TRP A 407 28.26 22.98 -8.11
C TRP A 407 27.98 22.34 -9.47
N THR A 408 27.43 23.11 -10.41
CA THR A 408 26.89 22.59 -11.67
C THR A 408 28.01 22.13 -12.62
N ARG A 409 29.14 22.85 -12.67
CA ARG A 409 30.35 22.41 -13.41
C ARG A 409 30.98 21.16 -12.82
N SER A 410 30.87 20.98 -11.49
CA SER A 410 31.46 19.82 -10.82
C SER A 410 30.69 18.51 -11.04
N LEU A 411 29.44 18.55 -11.53
CA LEU A 411 28.61 17.35 -11.74
C LEU A 411 29.19 16.35 -12.78
N HIS A 412 30.13 16.78 -13.61
CA HIS A 412 30.87 15.90 -14.52
C HIS A 412 32.11 15.25 -13.89
N LYS A 413 32.52 15.71 -12.71
CA LYS A 413 33.67 15.17 -12.00
C LYS A 413 33.30 13.86 -11.29
N PRO A 414 34.26 12.94 -11.10
CA PRO A 414 34.02 11.70 -10.34
C PRO A 414 33.57 11.97 -8.90
N VAL A 415 34.05 13.05 -8.29
CA VAL A 415 33.59 13.52 -6.98
C VAL A 415 33.06 14.94 -7.15
N PRO A 416 31.74 15.11 -7.36
CA PRO A 416 31.12 16.42 -7.45
C PRO A 416 31.27 17.18 -6.12
N SER A 417 31.35 18.51 -6.20
CA SER A 417 31.36 19.38 -5.03
C SER A 417 30.04 19.42 -4.25
N PRO A 418 28.83 19.35 -4.85
CA PRO A 418 27.60 19.21 -4.08
C PRO A 418 27.53 17.82 -3.43
N ASN A 419 26.79 17.69 -2.33
CA ASN A 419 26.52 16.40 -1.70
C ASN A 419 25.68 15.52 -2.64
N VAL A 420 26.33 14.58 -3.32
CA VAL A 420 25.73 13.61 -4.23
C VAL A 420 25.70 12.23 -3.60
N ILE A 421 24.60 11.53 -3.82
CA ILE A 421 24.42 10.12 -3.46
C ILE A 421 23.96 9.34 -4.70
N GLU A 422 24.45 8.12 -4.87
CA GLU A 422 24.12 7.27 -6.02
C GLU A 422 23.16 6.14 -5.62
N ILE A 423 22.08 5.99 -6.37
CA ILE A 423 21.20 4.83 -6.36
C ILE A 423 21.60 3.93 -7.53
N VAL A 424 22.08 2.74 -7.22
CA VAL A 424 22.48 1.73 -8.20
C VAL A 424 21.39 0.67 -8.25
N ILE A 425 20.74 0.54 -9.41
CA ILE A 425 19.70 -0.44 -9.64
C ILE A 425 20.30 -1.59 -10.42
N SER A 426 20.41 -2.76 -9.79
CA SER A 426 20.80 -4.00 -10.48
C SER A 426 19.55 -4.70 -11.01
N GLY A 427 19.58 -5.16 -12.25
CA GLY A 427 18.47 -5.93 -12.82
C GLY A 427 18.75 -6.45 -14.23
N PRO A 428 17.81 -7.21 -14.82
CA PRO A 428 17.97 -7.82 -16.14
C PRO A 428 17.72 -6.79 -17.26
N PHE A 429 18.49 -5.69 -17.24
CA PHE A 429 18.47 -4.68 -18.28
C PHE A 429 19.04 -5.24 -19.59
N THR A 430 18.39 -4.92 -20.70
CA THR A 430 18.82 -5.26 -22.05
C THR A 430 20.02 -4.43 -22.47
N SER A 431 20.78 -4.88 -23.47
CA SER A 431 21.91 -4.09 -24.00
C SER A 431 21.49 -2.70 -24.48
N ARG A 432 20.26 -2.55 -25.01
CA ARG A 432 19.70 -1.26 -25.45
C ARG A 432 19.39 -0.34 -24.27
N GLU A 433 18.86 -0.88 -23.18
CA GLU A 433 18.59 -0.13 -21.94
C GLU A 433 19.88 0.27 -21.20
N MET A 434 21.01 -0.38 -21.50
CA MET A 434 22.33 -0.05 -20.96
C MET A 434 23.13 0.91 -21.85
N GLN A 435 22.66 1.24 -23.04
CA GLN A 435 23.35 2.17 -23.94
C GLN A 435 23.05 3.61 -23.54
N SER A 436 24.11 4.42 -23.43
CA SER A 436 23.95 5.86 -23.20
C SER A 436 23.26 6.52 -24.40
N THR A 437 22.29 7.38 -24.13
CA THR A 437 21.68 8.23 -25.16
C THR A 437 22.67 9.27 -25.69
N ALA A 438 22.39 9.82 -26.89
CA ALA A 438 23.22 10.84 -27.54
C ALA A 438 23.41 12.10 -26.66
N LEU A 439 22.38 12.47 -25.89
CA LEU A 439 22.47 13.44 -24.80
C LEU A 439 22.51 12.71 -23.46
N SER A 440 23.51 13.04 -22.63
CA SER A 440 23.60 12.52 -21.26
C SER A 440 22.59 13.21 -20.33
N PRO A 441 22.12 12.53 -19.27
CA PRO A 441 21.26 13.16 -18.27
C PRO A 441 21.89 14.40 -17.64
N THR A 442 23.20 14.39 -17.40
CA THR A 442 23.92 15.54 -16.87
C THR A 442 23.83 16.74 -17.81
N ASN A 443 24.00 16.53 -19.13
CA ASN A 443 23.86 17.61 -20.11
C ASN A 443 22.41 18.13 -20.18
N ALA A 444 21.41 17.25 -20.05
CA ALA A 444 20.01 17.65 -20.03
C ALA A 444 19.67 18.50 -18.79
N LEU A 445 20.21 18.14 -17.62
CA LEU A 445 20.11 18.93 -16.40
C LEU A 445 20.72 20.32 -16.59
N LEU A 446 21.95 20.39 -17.10
CA LEU A 446 22.62 21.66 -17.36
C LEU A 446 21.91 22.51 -18.42
N ALA A 447 21.35 21.89 -19.46
CA ALA A 447 20.57 22.59 -20.48
C ALA A 447 19.26 23.17 -19.90
N THR A 448 18.59 22.42 -19.03
CA THR A 448 17.40 22.91 -18.29
C THR A 448 17.76 24.13 -17.44
N LEU A 449 18.89 24.05 -16.74
CA LEU A 449 19.39 25.15 -15.92
C LEU A 449 19.77 26.38 -16.76
N GLY A 450 20.41 26.16 -17.91
CA GLY A 450 20.70 27.23 -18.89
C GLY A 450 19.43 27.93 -19.35
N ALA A 451 18.42 27.16 -19.76
CA ALA A 451 17.12 27.72 -20.18
C ALA A 451 16.45 28.55 -19.08
N LEU A 452 16.53 28.13 -17.81
CA LEU A 452 16.04 28.92 -16.68
C LEU A 452 16.83 30.23 -16.50
N ARG A 453 18.15 30.16 -16.57
CA ARG A 453 19.05 31.31 -16.33
C ARG A 453 19.01 32.35 -17.44
N ASP A 454 18.78 31.91 -18.67
CA ASP A 454 18.67 32.76 -19.86
C ASP A 454 17.26 33.36 -20.03
N SER A 455 16.29 32.87 -19.26
CA SER A 455 14.92 33.39 -19.32
C SER A 455 14.82 34.82 -18.75
N GLY A 456 14.02 35.67 -19.42
CA GLY A 456 13.75 37.03 -18.96
C GLY A 456 13.03 37.10 -17.60
N TYR A 457 12.38 36.01 -17.18
CA TYR A 457 11.65 35.92 -15.91
C TYR A 457 12.58 35.96 -14.68
N ARG A 458 13.85 35.56 -14.83
CA ARG A 458 14.84 35.56 -13.73
C ARG A 458 14.94 36.92 -13.05
N LEU A 459 14.93 38.00 -13.82
CA LEU A 459 15.03 39.38 -13.33
C LEU A 459 13.79 39.83 -12.54
N GLN A 460 12.63 39.24 -12.82
CA GLN A 460 11.35 39.62 -12.20
C GLN A 460 11.01 38.78 -10.96
N SER A 461 11.71 37.66 -10.74
CA SER A 461 11.42 36.70 -9.67
C SER A 461 11.49 37.23 -8.24
N LYS A 462 12.14 38.38 -8.01
CA LYS A 462 12.28 38.99 -6.67
C LYS A 462 11.11 39.90 -6.29
N ASN A 463 10.22 40.22 -7.23
CA ASN A 463 9.13 41.16 -7.00
C ASN A 463 7.82 40.40 -6.81
N ARG A 464 7.21 40.59 -5.64
CA ARG A 464 5.85 40.16 -5.36
C ARG A 464 4.86 41.18 -5.93
N TRP A 465 3.87 40.71 -6.68
CA TRP A 465 2.86 41.57 -7.32
C TRP A 465 1.55 41.60 -6.51
N LEU A 466 1.38 40.68 -5.57
CA LEU A 466 0.26 40.63 -4.63
C LEU A 466 0.54 41.43 -3.35
N TRP A 467 -0.26 42.47 -3.13
CA TRP A 467 -0.17 43.33 -1.93
C TRP A 467 -0.77 42.68 -0.66
N ARG A 468 -1.60 41.64 -0.81
CA ARG A 468 -2.25 40.92 0.29
C ARG A 468 -1.28 40.01 1.05
N SER A 469 -1.53 39.75 2.33
CA SER A 469 -0.71 38.86 3.15
C SER A 469 -0.83 37.40 2.71
N VAL A 470 0.28 36.65 2.76
CA VAL A 470 0.28 35.21 2.48
C VAL A 470 -0.54 34.48 3.54
N TYR A 471 -1.47 33.62 3.11
CA TYR A 471 -2.25 32.75 4.01
C TYR A 471 -2.02 31.26 3.68
N PHE A 472 -2.06 30.89 2.40
CA PHE A 472 -1.84 29.50 1.99
C PHE A 472 -0.38 29.06 2.06
N PRO A 473 -0.11 27.77 2.34
CA PRO A 473 1.22 27.21 2.21
C PRO A 473 1.64 27.15 0.75
N ASN A 474 2.96 27.06 0.52
CA ASN A 474 3.52 26.88 -0.82
C ASN A 474 2.91 25.66 -1.51
N ARG A 475 2.46 25.81 -2.76
CA ARG A 475 1.82 24.73 -3.54
C ARG A 475 2.73 23.52 -3.72
N SER A 476 4.03 23.74 -3.89
CA SER A 476 5.03 22.66 -4.00
C SER A 476 5.16 21.82 -2.73
N ARG A 477 4.58 22.25 -1.59
CA ARG A 477 4.59 21.53 -0.31
C ARG A 477 3.29 20.78 -0.01
N TYR A 478 2.31 20.74 -0.92
CA TYR A 478 1.03 20.08 -0.67
C TYR A 478 1.16 18.56 -0.44
N PHE A 479 2.18 17.92 -1.00
CA PHE A 479 2.51 16.52 -0.71
C PHE A 479 2.79 16.28 0.79
N GLU A 480 3.27 17.29 1.52
CA GLU A 480 3.47 17.21 2.98
C GLU A 480 2.15 17.24 3.73
N LEU A 481 1.17 18.00 3.24
CA LEU A 481 -0.18 18.04 3.81
C LEU A 481 -0.86 16.68 3.65
N LEU A 482 -0.73 16.06 2.46
CA LEU A 482 -1.17 14.68 2.21
C LEU A 482 -0.53 13.72 3.21
N ARG A 483 0.80 13.75 3.34
CA ARG A 483 1.56 12.90 4.26
C ARG A 483 1.11 13.07 5.70
N HIS A 484 0.87 14.31 6.14
CA HIS A 484 0.36 14.61 7.48
C HIS A 484 -1.07 14.09 7.69
N ALA A 485 -1.96 14.29 6.73
CA ALA A 485 -3.34 13.82 6.79
C ALA A 485 -3.42 12.28 6.85
N VAL A 486 -2.54 11.59 6.11
CA VAL A 486 -2.41 10.13 6.16
C VAL A 486 -1.61 9.68 7.38
N GLY A 487 -0.79 10.52 8.03
CA GLY A 487 0.13 10.09 9.08
C GLY A 487 1.20 9.11 8.56
N ALA A 488 1.78 9.41 7.40
CA ALA A 488 2.75 8.58 6.71
C ALA A 488 3.82 9.42 6.00
N ARG A 489 5.09 8.98 6.03
CA ARG A 489 6.22 9.73 5.45
C ARG A 489 7.31 8.79 4.92
N PRO A 490 7.53 8.70 3.59
CA PRO A 490 6.68 9.15 2.47
C PRO A 490 5.61 8.14 2.06
N VAL A 491 4.58 8.59 1.35
CA VAL A 491 3.53 7.73 0.78
C VAL A 491 3.93 7.24 -0.61
N MET A 492 3.80 5.93 -0.87
CA MET A 492 4.07 5.33 -2.17
C MET A 492 3.29 6.04 -3.29
N PRO A 493 3.95 6.47 -4.37
CA PRO A 493 3.33 7.30 -5.42
C PRO A 493 2.56 6.44 -6.44
N ARG A 494 1.61 5.61 -5.96
CA ARG A 494 0.86 4.64 -6.77
C ARG A 494 -0.64 4.93 -6.69
N LEU A 495 -1.26 5.24 -7.82
CA LEU A 495 -2.69 5.52 -7.91
C LEU A 495 -3.52 4.24 -8.09
N ALA A 496 -4.80 4.28 -7.77
CA ALA A 496 -5.75 3.24 -8.17
C ALA A 496 -5.98 3.25 -9.69
N HIS A 497 -5.99 2.07 -10.30
CA HIS A 497 -6.32 1.92 -11.72
C HIS A 497 -7.84 1.90 -11.92
N ALA A 498 -8.30 2.26 -13.12
CA ALA A 498 -9.72 2.22 -13.49
C ALA A 498 -10.35 0.83 -13.36
N SER A 499 -9.59 -0.25 -13.62
CA SER A 499 -10.02 -1.64 -13.39
C SER A 499 -10.09 -2.04 -11.91
N ASN A 500 -9.49 -1.22 -11.04
CA ASN A 500 -9.43 -1.36 -9.58
C ASN A 500 -9.23 -2.80 -9.06
N PRO A 501 -8.21 -3.54 -9.52
CA PRO A 501 -7.98 -4.93 -9.10
C PRO A 501 -7.64 -4.98 -7.61
N LEU A 502 -7.98 -6.05 -6.90
CA LEU A 502 -7.60 -6.23 -5.50
C LEU A 502 -6.08 -6.29 -5.34
N ARG A 503 -5.51 -5.42 -4.49
CA ARG A 503 -4.06 -5.28 -4.29
C ARG A 503 -3.59 -6.02 -3.05
N VAL A 504 -2.72 -7.00 -3.27
CA VAL A 504 -2.17 -7.86 -2.21
C VAL A 504 -0.66 -7.64 -2.08
N GLY A 505 -0.23 -7.15 -0.92
CA GLY A 505 1.19 -6.97 -0.60
C GLY A 505 1.75 -8.18 0.17
N PHE A 506 2.82 -8.77 -0.34
CA PHE A 506 3.59 -9.81 0.33
C PHE A 506 4.79 -9.19 1.04
N LEU A 507 4.83 -9.28 2.37
CA LEU A 507 5.97 -8.82 3.17
C LEU A 507 6.92 -9.96 3.42
N LEU A 508 8.20 -9.75 3.12
CA LEU A 508 9.27 -10.69 3.41
C LEU A 508 10.47 -9.96 4.06
N PRO A 509 11.14 -10.60 5.04
CA PRO A 509 12.33 -10.02 5.65
C PRO A 509 13.49 -9.93 4.63
N ILE A 510 13.64 -10.92 3.77
CA ILE A 510 14.69 -11.01 2.75
C ILE A 510 14.14 -11.63 1.46
N GLY A 511 14.72 -11.24 0.32
CA GLY A 511 14.36 -11.75 -1.00
C GLY A 511 15.28 -12.88 -1.48
N SER A 512 15.68 -13.78 -0.57
CA SER A 512 16.53 -14.93 -0.89
C SER A 512 15.69 -16.16 -1.26
N PHE A 513 16.25 -17.15 -1.97
CA PHE A 513 15.48 -18.33 -2.37
C PHE A 513 15.45 -19.40 -1.26
N GLY A 514 14.82 -19.07 -0.13
CA GLY A 514 14.52 -20.00 0.97
C GLY A 514 13.15 -20.67 0.82
N GLY A 515 12.77 -21.50 1.81
CA GLY A 515 11.50 -22.22 1.79
C GLY A 515 10.28 -21.30 1.91
N VAL A 516 10.38 -20.26 2.76
CA VAL A 516 9.31 -19.29 3.02
C VAL A 516 9.05 -18.44 1.77
N GLU A 517 10.11 -17.94 1.14
CA GLU A 517 10.02 -17.11 -0.06
C GLU A 517 9.43 -17.90 -1.23
N LYS A 518 9.80 -19.18 -1.37
CA LYS A 518 9.20 -20.09 -2.37
C LYS A 518 7.69 -20.22 -2.19
N VAL A 519 7.21 -20.45 -0.96
CA VAL A 519 5.78 -20.54 -0.65
C VAL A 519 5.10 -19.20 -0.95
N ALA A 520 5.66 -18.09 -0.47
CA ALA A 520 5.09 -16.76 -0.69
C ALA A 520 4.95 -16.45 -2.19
N TYR A 521 5.94 -16.82 -3.01
CA TYR A 521 5.91 -16.57 -4.45
C TYR A 521 4.89 -17.46 -5.17
N ALA A 522 4.76 -18.72 -4.75
CA ALA A 522 3.77 -19.63 -5.31
C ALA A 522 2.33 -19.18 -4.98
N VAL A 523 2.08 -18.77 -3.74
CA VAL A 523 0.79 -18.18 -3.35
C VAL A 523 0.53 -16.87 -4.10
N ALA A 524 1.54 -16.01 -4.26
CA ALA A 524 1.40 -14.78 -5.05
C ALA A 524 1.03 -15.07 -6.51
N GLN A 525 1.65 -16.09 -7.12
CA GLN A 525 1.32 -16.52 -8.48
C GLN A 525 -0.11 -17.06 -8.58
N ALA A 526 -0.56 -17.86 -7.61
CA ALA A 526 -1.93 -18.37 -7.58
C ALA A 526 -2.97 -17.25 -7.39
N LEU A 527 -2.69 -16.28 -6.50
CA LEU A 527 -3.55 -15.09 -6.33
C LEU A 527 -3.58 -14.21 -7.58
N LYS A 528 -2.45 -14.05 -8.27
CA LYS A 528 -2.41 -13.36 -9.56
C LYS A 528 -3.29 -14.06 -10.60
N ASN A 529 -3.21 -15.39 -10.68
CA ASN A 529 -4.06 -16.19 -11.58
C ASN A 529 -5.55 -16.05 -11.24
N ALA A 530 -5.88 -15.80 -9.96
CA ALA A 530 -7.23 -15.50 -9.51
C ALA A 530 -7.70 -14.06 -9.79
N GLY A 531 -6.85 -13.19 -10.35
CA GLY A 531 -7.17 -11.81 -10.73
C GLY A 531 -6.67 -10.72 -9.77
N CYS A 532 -5.89 -11.06 -8.74
CA CYS A 532 -5.29 -10.07 -7.84
C CYS A 532 -4.08 -9.35 -8.48
N GLU A 533 -3.88 -8.08 -8.13
CA GLU A 533 -2.61 -7.38 -8.36
C GLU A 533 -1.69 -7.62 -7.16
N VAL A 534 -0.60 -8.38 -7.35
CA VAL A 534 0.30 -8.78 -6.26
C VAL A 534 1.60 -7.96 -6.26
N HIS A 535 2.05 -7.57 -5.07
CA HIS A 535 3.20 -6.69 -4.86
C HIS A 535 4.16 -7.31 -3.84
N LEU A 536 5.47 -7.21 -4.09
CA LEU A 536 6.50 -7.68 -3.17
C LEU A 536 7.09 -6.51 -2.37
N PHE A 537 7.22 -6.69 -1.06
CA PHE A 537 7.84 -5.73 -0.15
C PHE A 537 8.95 -6.43 0.66
N LEU A 538 10.17 -5.94 0.50
CA LEU A 538 11.36 -6.45 1.16
C LEU A 538 11.87 -5.44 2.19
N LEU A 539 11.89 -5.87 3.45
CA LEU A 539 12.18 -5.01 4.60
C LEU A 539 13.66 -5.01 4.99
N GLY A 540 14.38 -6.08 4.68
CA GLY A 540 15.80 -6.23 4.98
C GLY A 540 16.69 -5.83 3.83
N LYS A 541 17.62 -6.73 3.46
CA LYS A 541 18.56 -6.47 2.37
C LYS A 541 17.79 -6.13 1.08
N PRO A 542 18.12 -5.03 0.38
CA PRO A 542 17.42 -4.57 -0.81
C PRO A 542 17.78 -5.39 -2.07
N VAL A 543 17.66 -6.72 -1.96
CA VAL A 543 18.00 -7.68 -3.01
C VAL A 543 16.92 -8.75 -3.11
N TYR A 544 16.51 -9.00 -4.34
CA TYR A 544 15.57 -10.01 -4.79
C TYR A 544 16.28 -10.96 -5.74
N ASN A 545 16.48 -12.22 -5.34
CA ASN A 545 17.02 -13.24 -6.22
C ASN A 545 15.94 -13.68 -7.21
N ARG A 546 16.24 -13.53 -8.50
CA ARG A 546 15.28 -13.83 -9.57
C ARG A 546 15.21 -15.33 -9.80
N ILE A 547 13.99 -15.81 -9.95
CA ILE A 547 13.68 -17.14 -10.49
C ILE A 547 12.97 -16.88 -11.81
N PRO A 548 13.55 -17.27 -12.97
CA PRO A 548 12.94 -17.01 -14.27
C PRO A 548 11.49 -17.47 -14.38
N GLU A 549 11.14 -18.58 -13.74
CA GLU A 549 9.79 -19.14 -13.69
C GLU A 549 8.78 -18.24 -12.97
N ASN A 550 9.25 -17.34 -12.11
CA ASN A 550 8.43 -16.38 -11.34
C ASN A 550 8.55 -14.95 -11.89
N ASP A 551 9.16 -14.77 -13.06
CA ASP A 551 9.26 -13.45 -13.68
C ASP A 551 7.86 -12.90 -14.00
N GLY A 552 7.61 -11.67 -13.56
CA GLY A 552 6.33 -11.00 -13.77
C GLY A 552 5.23 -11.42 -12.80
N VAL A 553 5.48 -12.28 -11.80
CA VAL A 553 4.52 -12.56 -10.70
C VAL A 553 4.12 -11.25 -10.03
N PHE A 554 5.10 -10.50 -9.55
CA PHE A 554 4.86 -9.25 -8.85
C PHE A 554 4.73 -8.08 -9.82
N LYS A 555 3.66 -7.30 -9.68
CA LYS A 555 3.47 -6.04 -10.42
C LYS A 555 4.52 -5.00 -10.01
N THR A 556 4.88 -4.97 -8.74
CA THR A 556 5.95 -4.12 -8.20
C THR A 556 6.83 -4.87 -7.23
N VAL A 557 8.13 -4.57 -7.23
CA VAL A 557 9.10 -5.02 -6.24
C VAL A 557 9.58 -3.79 -5.47
N ASN A 558 9.36 -3.78 -4.15
CA ASN A 558 9.61 -2.60 -3.32
C ASN A 558 10.62 -2.95 -2.23
N PHE A 559 11.71 -2.18 -2.17
CA PHE A 559 12.72 -2.30 -1.14
C PHE A 559 12.61 -1.15 -0.14
N LEU A 560 12.61 -1.47 1.15
CA LEU A 560 12.66 -0.45 2.21
C LEU A 560 14.01 0.29 2.18
N ALA A 561 15.10 -0.45 1.91
CA ALA A 561 16.48 0.04 1.79
C ALA A 561 16.95 0.87 3.00
N ASP A 562 16.51 0.47 4.20
CA ASP A 562 16.98 1.01 5.47
C ASP A 562 17.52 -0.11 6.35
N ASP A 563 18.30 0.28 7.36
CA ASP A 563 18.59 -0.59 8.49
C ASP A 563 17.32 -0.76 9.35
N TYR A 564 16.45 -1.68 8.93
CA TYR A 564 15.24 -2.04 9.64
C TYR A 564 15.51 -3.32 10.44
N PRO A 565 15.25 -3.33 11.76
CA PRO A 565 15.40 -4.55 12.52
C PRO A 565 14.49 -5.61 11.89
N LEU A 566 15.07 -6.77 11.56
CA LEU A 566 14.29 -7.90 11.04
C LEU A 566 13.78 -8.80 12.17
N TRP A 567 14.39 -8.71 13.34
CA TRP A 567 14.13 -9.56 14.50
C TRP A 567 14.34 -8.75 15.79
N GLY A 568 13.64 -9.14 16.85
CA GLY A 568 13.80 -8.58 18.19
C GLY A 568 13.11 -7.24 18.41
N GLY A 569 13.37 -6.67 19.57
CA GLY A 569 12.83 -5.39 20.03
C GLY A 569 13.05 -5.24 21.53
N PRO A 570 12.82 -4.03 22.09
CA PRO A 570 13.10 -3.75 23.50
C PRO A 570 12.08 -4.38 24.46
N ASN A 571 10.96 -4.89 23.94
CA ASN A 571 9.86 -5.44 24.74
C ASN A 571 9.85 -6.97 24.67
N GLN A 572 9.23 -7.64 25.65
CA GLN A 572 9.12 -9.10 25.67
C GLN A 572 7.68 -9.59 25.87
N PHE A 573 7.32 -10.68 25.20
CA PHE A 573 6.06 -11.41 25.37
C PHE A 573 6.34 -12.91 25.38
N ALA A 574 5.94 -13.60 26.45
CA ALA A 574 6.22 -15.03 26.63
C ALA A 574 7.71 -15.40 26.36
N GLY A 575 8.64 -14.54 26.83
CA GLY A 575 10.09 -14.72 26.63
C GLY A 575 10.61 -14.42 25.22
N HIS A 576 9.80 -13.81 24.35
CA HIS A 576 10.18 -13.43 22.99
C HIS A 576 10.24 -11.92 22.83
N ASP A 577 11.33 -11.44 22.25
CA ASP A 577 11.54 -10.03 21.96
C ASP A 577 10.57 -9.55 20.86
N LEU A 578 9.97 -8.38 21.08
CA LEU A 578 9.01 -7.78 20.16
C LEU A 578 9.21 -6.26 20.07
N LEU A 579 8.83 -5.72 18.91
CA LEU A 579 8.80 -4.30 18.64
C LEU A 579 7.38 -3.77 18.81
N MET A 580 7.22 -2.60 19.44
CA MET A 580 5.95 -1.92 19.62
C MET A 580 5.85 -0.71 18.70
N GLY A 581 4.61 -0.28 18.39
CA GLY A 581 4.43 0.71 17.36
C GLY A 581 4.86 2.14 17.69
N HIS A 582 5.08 2.43 18.97
CA HIS A 582 5.64 3.71 19.43
C HIS A 582 7.17 3.69 19.51
N ASP A 583 7.81 2.53 19.30
CA ASP A 583 9.25 2.44 19.28
C ASP A 583 9.79 3.13 18.02
N GLU A 584 10.82 3.97 18.15
CA GLU A 584 11.42 4.68 17.02
C GLU A 584 11.91 3.71 15.93
N ALA A 585 12.45 2.56 16.34
CA ALA A 585 12.90 1.49 15.46
C ALA A 585 11.77 0.85 14.62
N ALA A 586 10.49 1.02 15.00
CA ALA A 586 9.35 0.57 14.21
C ALA A 586 9.16 1.40 12.93
N LYS A 587 9.72 2.61 12.89
CA LYS A 587 9.65 3.55 11.77
C LYS A 587 8.20 3.69 11.26
N ALA A 588 7.28 3.96 12.19
CA ALA A 588 5.85 3.80 11.95
C ALA A 588 5.36 4.57 10.72
N GLU A 589 5.60 5.88 10.64
CA GLU A 589 5.19 6.71 9.51
C GLU A 589 5.78 6.22 8.18
N LEU A 590 7.00 5.66 8.21
CA LEU A 590 7.68 5.14 7.03
C LEU A 590 7.02 3.86 6.52
N ILE A 591 6.75 2.90 7.42
CA ILE A 591 6.08 1.64 7.07
C ILE A 591 4.64 1.90 6.61
N MET A 592 3.93 2.82 7.26
CA MET A 592 2.58 3.22 6.84
C MET A 592 2.56 3.79 5.42
N GLY A 593 3.55 4.60 5.08
CA GLY A 593 3.66 5.18 3.73
C GLY A 593 4.16 4.19 2.68
N PHE A 594 5.05 3.28 3.09
CA PHE A 594 5.59 2.21 2.24
C PHE A 594 4.53 1.19 1.84
N LEU A 595 3.60 0.86 2.75
CA LEU A 595 2.51 -0.09 2.52
C LEU A 595 1.19 0.58 2.09
N ALA A 596 1.20 1.89 1.85
CA ALA A 596 0.01 2.62 1.45
C ALA A 596 -0.54 2.15 0.09
N GLY A 597 -1.87 2.19 -0.06
CA GLY A 597 -2.57 1.82 -1.29
C GLY A 597 -2.66 0.31 -1.54
N LEU A 598 -2.52 -0.51 -0.49
CA LEU A 598 -2.82 -1.94 -0.50
C LEU A 598 -4.18 -2.20 0.17
N ASP A 599 -4.85 -3.26 -0.27
CA ASP A 599 -6.11 -3.73 0.32
C ASP A 599 -5.88 -4.86 1.31
N VAL A 600 -4.90 -5.71 0.99
CA VAL A 600 -4.52 -6.89 1.77
C VAL A 600 -3.02 -6.89 1.96
N VAL A 601 -2.55 -7.21 3.15
CA VAL A 601 -1.15 -7.53 3.42
C VAL A 601 -1.04 -8.95 3.97
N ILE A 602 -0.14 -9.72 3.39
CA ILE A 602 0.25 -11.05 3.85
C ILE A 602 1.66 -10.93 4.43
N ASN A 603 1.75 -10.97 5.76
CA ASN A 603 3.01 -11.01 6.47
C ASN A 603 3.60 -12.42 6.42
N ASN A 604 4.74 -12.60 5.76
CA ASN A 604 5.46 -13.87 5.72
C ASN A 604 6.68 -13.77 6.64
N GLN A 605 6.43 -13.86 7.95
CA GLN A 605 7.47 -13.90 8.98
C GLN A 605 8.34 -12.63 9.10
N ALA A 606 7.85 -11.45 8.70
CA ALA A 606 8.48 -10.18 9.04
C ALA A 606 8.03 -9.73 10.45
N ALA A 607 8.77 -10.14 11.47
CA ALA A 607 8.40 -9.96 12.88
C ALA A 607 8.15 -8.49 13.29
N PRO A 608 9.01 -7.51 12.94
CA PRO A 608 8.90 -6.16 13.49
C PRO A 608 7.76 -5.33 12.90
N VAL A 609 7.27 -5.72 11.71
CA VAL A 609 6.12 -5.06 11.08
C VAL A 609 4.82 -5.35 11.81
N ASN A 610 4.73 -6.43 12.60
CA ASN A 610 3.52 -6.76 13.37
C ASN A 610 3.04 -5.59 14.25
N SER A 611 3.97 -4.79 14.76
CA SER A 611 3.72 -3.57 15.51
C SER A 611 2.86 -2.53 14.76
N MET A 612 2.96 -2.50 13.43
CA MET A 612 2.30 -1.56 12.52
C MET A 612 1.01 -2.09 11.92
N LEU A 613 0.87 -3.41 11.83
CA LEU A 613 -0.26 -4.04 11.15
C LEU A 613 -1.61 -3.66 11.80
N GLY A 614 -1.64 -3.40 13.11
CA GLY A 614 -2.85 -2.97 13.81
C GLY A 614 -3.38 -1.61 13.34
N GLU A 615 -2.47 -0.69 13.02
CA GLU A 615 -2.85 0.62 12.47
C GLU A 615 -3.33 0.51 11.01
N LEU A 616 -2.66 -0.32 10.21
CA LEU A 616 -3.11 -0.60 8.84
C LEU A 616 -4.51 -1.23 8.82
N ARG A 617 -4.79 -2.16 9.75
CA ARG A 617 -6.12 -2.77 9.91
C ARG A 617 -7.20 -1.76 10.28
N ARG A 618 -6.94 -0.84 11.22
CA ARG A 618 -7.89 0.24 11.58
C ARG A 618 -8.25 1.14 10.39
N ARG A 619 -7.32 1.29 9.45
CA ARG A 619 -7.50 2.07 8.21
C ARG A 619 -8.26 1.31 7.11
N GLY A 620 -8.66 0.07 7.37
CA GLY A 620 -9.53 -0.73 6.49
C GLY A 620 -8.80 -1.78 5.66
N MET A 621 -7.48 -1.91 5.81
CA MET A 621 -6.72 -2.96 5.14
C MET A 621 -6.94 -4.31 5.84
N LYS A 622 -7.02 -5.40 5.07
CA LYS A 622 -7.05 -6.76 5.61
C LYS A 622 -5.64 -7.24 5.90
N VAL A 623 -5.43 -7.78 7.09
CA VAL A 623 -4.11 -8.24 7.55
C VAL A 623 -4.12 -9.74 7.75
N LEU A 624 -3.26 -10.42 7.01
CA LEU A 624 -3.03 -11.85 7.11
C LEU A 624 -1.60 -12.10 7.57
N ASN A 625 -1.41 -13.12 8.39
CA ASN A 625 -0.11 -13.58 8.82
C ASN A 625 0.09 -15.04 8.43
N TYR A 626 1.12 -15.33 7.65
CA TYR A 626 1.44 -16.67 7.21
C TYR A 626 2.59 -17.23 8.04
N VAL A 627 2.25 -18.18 8.91
CA VAL A 627 3.22 -18.89 9.75
C VAL A 627 3.68 -20.13 8.99
N HIS A 628 5.01 -20.32 8.90
CA HIS A 628 5.62 -21.37 8.06
C HIS A 628 6.28 -22.49 8.85
N VAL A 629 6.63 -22.26 10.11
CA VAL A 629 7.33 -23.23 10.97
C VAL A 629 7.01 -22.95 12.44
N LEU A 630 6.95 -24.03 13.24
CA LEU A 630 6.97 -23.96 14.69
C LEU A 630 8.44 -23.97 15.14
N ASP A 631 9.02 -22.79 15.40
CA ASP A 631 10.44 -22.70 15.74
C ASP A 631 10.73 -23.37 17.10
N LYS A 632 11.92 -23.93 17.25
CA LYS A 632 12.41 -24.49 18.52
C LYS A 632 13.72 -23.82 18.93
N SER A 633 13.82 -23.48 20.22
CA SER A 633 15.06 -23.02 20.85
C SER A 633 16.11 -24.13 20.93
N LYS A 634 17.37 -23.77 21.25
CA LYS A 634 18.45 -24.75 21.49
C LYS A 634 18.13 -25.77 22.60
N MET A 635 17.23 -25.42 23.52
CA MET A 635 16.76 -26.28 24.60
C MET A 635 15.49 -27.06 24.26
N GLY A 636 15.06 -27.05 22.99
CA GLY A 636 13.89 -27.79 22.49
C GLY A 636 12.53 -27.16 22.80
N ARG A 637 12.48 -26.00 23.47
CA ARG A 637 11.24 -25.24 23.73
C ARG A 637 10.74 -24.55 22.48
N ASP A 638 9.42 -24.56 22.27
CA ASP A 638 8.79 -23.82 21.17
C ASP A 638 9.09 -22.32 21.30
N ALA A 639 9.33 -21.67 20.15
CA ALA A 639 9.77 -20.29 20.08
C ALA A 639 9.34 -19.62 18.76
N GLY A 640 9.76 -18.37 18.56
CA GLY A 640 9.78 -17.69 17.25
C GLY A 640 8.43 -17.10 16.80
N HIS A 641 8.15 -17.19 15.50
CA HIS A 641 7.00 -16.55 14.87
C HIS A 641 5.63 -16.98 15.40
N PRO A 642 5.40 -18.25 15.79
CA PRO A 642 4.15 -18.66 16.42
C PRO A 642 3.83 -17.84 17.69
N TYR A 643 4.82 -17.57 18.56
CA TYR A 643 4.60 -16.74 19.76
C TYR A 643 4.35 -15.27 19.42
N LEU A 644 5.04 -14.73 18.42
CA LEU A 644 4.73 -13.40 17.90
C LEU A 644 3.32 -13.35 17.30
N THR A 645 2.87 -14.44 16.69
CA THR A 645 1.49 -14.55 16.18
C THR A 645 0.48 -14.49 17.31
N LEU A 646 0.75 -15.15 18.45
CA LEU A 646 -0.07 -15.05 19.66
C LEU A 646 -0.09 -13.61 20.21
N ALA A 647 1.07 -12.95 20.29
CA ALA A 647 1.19 -11.58 20.81
C ALA A 647 0.34 -10.57 20.02
N PHE A 648 0.24 -10.77 18.70
CA PHE A 648 -0.46 -9.89 17.77
C PHE A 648 -1.75 -10.49 17.21
N GLU A 649 -2.31 -11.54 17.83
CA GLU A 649 -3.49 -12.26 17.32
C GLU A 649 -4.66 -11.34 16.93
N HIS A 650 -4.91 -10.32 17.76
CA HIS A 650 -6.02 -9.38 17.58
C HIS A 650 -5.85 -8.47 16.35
N VAL A 651 -4.63 -8.38 15.82
CA VAL A 651 -4.26 -7.60 14.64
C VAL A 651 -4.58 -8.34 13.35
N TYR A 652 -4.55 -9.66 13.35
CA TYR A 652 -4.78 -10.46 12.15
C TYR A 652 -6.27 -10.70 11.93
N ASP A 653 -6.74 -10.48 10.70
CA ASP A 653 -8.05 -10.93 10.25
C ASP A 653 -8.03 -12.44 9.98
N THR A 654 -6.89 -12.99 9.53
CA THR A 654 -6.69 -14.44 9.33
C THR A 654 -5.22 -14.83 9.48
N ILE A 655 -4.97 -15.99 10.07
CA ILE A 655 -3.66 -16.60 10.24
C ILE A 655 -3.60 -17.83 9.33
N LEU A 656 -2.72 -17.77 8.33
CA LEU A 656 -2.48 -18.87 7.41
C LEU A 656 -1.45 -19.82 8.02
N THR A 657 -1.69 -21.12 7.93
CA THR A 657 -0.75 -22.16 8.38
C THR A 657 -0.40 -23.09 7.23
N CYS A 658 0.84 -23.56 7.16
CA CYS A 658 1.25 -24.56 6.18
C CYS A 658 0.89 -26.01 6.58
N SER A 659 0.47 -26.21 7.83
CA SER A 659 0.17 -27.51 8.43
C SER A 659 -1.07 -27.46 9.33
N ARG A 660 -1.74 -28.61 9.47
CA ARG A 660 -2.85 -28.81 10.40
C ARG A 660 -2.36 -28.84 11.84
N ASP A 661 -1.24 -29.52 12.11
CA ASP A 661 -0.66 -29.59 13.46
C ASP A 661 -0.37 -28.18 14.02
N MET A 662 0.09 -27.26 13.17
CA MET A 662 0.33 -25.88 13.56
C MET A 662 -0.96 -25.09 13.79
N ALA A 663 -2.00 -25.34 13.00
CA ALA A 663 -3.32 -24.74 13.24
C ALA A 663 -3.89 -25.25 14.58
N GLU A 664 -3.82 -26.55 14.84
CA GLU A 664 -4.25 -27.16 16.10
C GLU A 664 -3.44 -26.64 17.29
N TRP A 665 -2.12 -26.49 17.14
CA TRP A 665 -1.27 -25.88 18.17
C TRP A 665 -1.68 -24.44 18.47
N LEU A 666 -1.87 -23.60 17.44
CA LEU A 666 -2.32 -22.22 17.62
C LEU A 666 -3.71 -22.17 18.27
N HIS A 667 -4.62 -23.05 17.88
CA HIS A 667 -5.94 -23.16 18.47
C HIS A 667 -5.88 -23.55 19.94
N GLY A 668 -5.07 -24.55 20.28
CA GLY A 668 -4.81 -24.99 21.66
C GLY A 668 -4.17 -23.90 22.52
N MET A 669 -3.41 -22.99 21.93
CA MET A 669 -2.85 -21.80 22.59
C MET A 669 -3.85 -20.64 22.72
N GLY A 670 -5.08 -20.79 22.24
CA GLY A 670 -6.18 -19.84 22.40
C GLY A 670 -6.53 -19.01 21.17
N VAL A 671 -5.93 -19.27 20.00
CA VAL A 671 -6.33 -18.60 18.75
C VAL A 671 -7.71 -19.12 18.31
N PRO A 672 -8.69 -18.26 17.98
CA PRO A 672 -9.98 -18.70 17.50
C PRO A 672 -9.87 -19.48 16.18
N ASP A 673 -10.57 -20.61 16.08
CA ASP A 673 -10.61 -21.46 14.87
C ASP A 673 -11.06 -20.65 13.63
N ALA A 674 -12.00 -19.73 13.79
CA ALA A 674 -12.48 -18.85 12.73
C ALA A 674 -11.41 -17.91 12.13
N LYS A 675 -10.25 -17.75 12.78
CA LYS A 675 -9.11 -17.00 12.24
C LYS A 675 -8.04 -17.90 11.63
N LEU A 676 -8.10 -19.22 11.81
CA LEU A 676 -7.09 -20.14 11.31
C LEU A 676 -7.49 -20.65 9.92
N MET A 677 -6.54 -20.67 8.99
CA MET A 677 -6.75 -21.22 7.66
C MET A 677 -5.53 -22.04 7.24
N HIS A 678 -5.72 -23.35 7.11
CA HIS A 678 -4.70 -24.26 6.61
C HIS A 678 -4.57 -24.12 5.09
N ILE A 679 -3.38 -23.76 4.63
CA ILE A 679 -2.97 -23.71 3.22
C ILE A 679 -1.89 -24.77 3.03
N GLN A 680 -2.29 -25.93 2.50
CA GLN A 680 -1.38 -27.04 2.27
C GLN A 680 -0.31 -26.68 1.22
N ASN A 681 0.96 -26.86 1.57
CA ASN A 681 2.05 -26.60 0.62
C ASN A 681 1.96 -27.52 -0.60
N ALA A 682 2.31 -26.97 -1.77
CA ALA A 682 2.50 -27.72 -3.02
C ALA A 682 3.92 -27.47 -3.59
N ALA A 683 4.29 -28.12 -4.69
CA ALA A 683 5.64 -28.00 -5.25
C ALA A 683 6.01 -26.54 -5.60
N SER A 684 7.25 -26.11 -5.34
CA SER A 684 7.61 -24.68 -5.43
C SER A 684 7.84 -24.14 -6.83
N TYR A 685 7.79 -25.00 -7.86
CA TYR A 685 8.01 -24.62 -9.24
C TYR A 685 7.19 -25.51 -10.18
N ALA A 686 6.76 -24.95 -11.31
CA ALA A 686 6.01 -25.67 -12.32
C ALA A 686 6.84 -26.78 -12.97
N LEU A 687 6.19 -27.90 -13.28
CA LEU A 687 6.75 -29.02 -14.02
C LEU A 687 5.78 -29.38 -15.14
N SER A 688 6.25 -29.47 -16.38
CA SER A 688 5.37 -29.86 -17.48
C SER A 688 4.98 -31.33 -17.37
N SER A 689 3.71 -31.65 -17.69
CA SER A 689 3.22 -33.03 -17.65
C SER A 689 4.07 -33.97 -18.52
N LYS A 690 4.52 -33.49 -19.69
CA LYS A 690 5.42 -34.24 -20.59
C LYS A 690 6.77 -34.56 -19.96
N GLU A 691 7.39 -33.60 -19.27
CA GLU A 691 8.68 -33.82 -18.60
C GLU A 691 8.51 -34.78 -17.41
N GLN A 692 7.43 -34.61 -16.64
CA GLN A 692 7.10 -35.52 -15.54
C GLN A 692 6.89 -36.95 -16.04
N GLU A 693 6.05 -37.14 -17.06
CA GLU A 693 5.80 -38.43 -17.69
C GLU A 693 7.08 -39.07 -18.23
N ALA A 694 7.95 -38.29 -18.88
CA ALA A 694 9.23 -38.78 -19.39
C ALA A 694 10.15 -39.25 -18.26
N ILE A 695 10.25 -38.51 -17.15
CA ILE A 695 11.05 -38.91 -15.98
C ILE A 695 10.47 -40.17 -15.33
N LEU A 696 9.15 -40.22 -15.12
CA LEU A 696 8.47 -41.38 -14.53
C LEU A 696 8.56 -42.61 -15.42
N ALA A 697 8.46 -42.47 -16.74
CA ALA A 697 8.66 -43.55 -17.70
C ALA A 697 10.12 -44.04 -17.68
N ALA A 698 11.09 -43.12 -17.68
CA ALA A 698 12.50 -43.46 -17.56
C ALA A 698 12.80 -44.22 -16.27
N ARG A 699 12.16 -43.86 -15.15
CA ARG A 699 12.27 -44.59 -13.88
C ARG A 699 11.67 -45.99 -13.94
N ARG A 700 10.44 -46.12 -14.44
CA ARG A 700 9.76 -47.41 -14.59
C ARG A 700 10.53 -48.39 -15.48
N ASN A 701 11.27 -47.85 -16.46
CA ASN A 701 12.08 -48.62 -17.40
C ASN A 701 13.56 -48.72 -17.00
N ARG A 702 13.96 -48.28 -15.79
CA ARG A 702 15.33 -48.48 -15.32
C ARG A 702 15.60 -49.98 -15.16
N PRO A 703 16.70 -50.50 -15.73
CA PRO A 703 17.13 -51.86 -15.39
C PRO A 703 17.40 -51.93 -13.89
N GLN A 704 17.08 -53.08 -13.29
CA GLN A 704 17.34 -53.35 -11.87
C GLN A 704 18.84 -53.14 -11.63
N ARG A 705 19.17 -52.12 -10.81
CA ARG A 705 20.55 -51.76 -10.51
C ARG A 705 21.04 -52.52 -9.29
N ASP A 706 22.33 -52.79 -9.26
CA ASP A 706 23.00 -53.36 -8.10
C ASP A 706 23.16 -52.36 -6.95
N ARG A 707 22.88 -51.06 -7.17
CA ARG A 707 23.09 -49.97 -6.19
C ARG A 707 21.91 -49.01 -6.07
N LEU A 708 21.63 -48.56 -4.84
CA LEU A 708 20.58 -47.59 -4.50
C LEU A 708 21.10 -46.15 -4.59
N ASN A 709 20.41 -45.25 -5.29
CA ASN A 709 20.79 -43.83 -5.37
C ASN A 709 20.10 -43.02 -4.27
N VAL A 710 20.87 -42.52 -3.31
CA VAL A 710 20.38 -41.78 -2.14
C VAL A 710 20.78 -40.31 -2.22
N LEU A 711 19.79 -39.42 -2.10
CA LEU A 711 19.94 -37.98 -2.18
C LEU A 711 19.70 -37.30 -0.82
N PHE A 712 20.56 -36.37 -0.47
CA PHE A 712 20.26 -35.32 0.51
C PHE A 712 20.30 -33.97 -0.18
N LEU A 713 19.29 -33.12 0.09
CA LEU A 713 19.19 -31.78 -0.47
C LEU A 713 18.78 -30.79 0.62
N GLY A 714 19.70 -29.92 1.04
CA GLY A 714 19.45 -28.96 2.12
C GLY A 714 20.71 -28.26 2.61
N ARG A 715 20.54 -27.35 3.59
CA ARG A 715 21.67 -26.75 4.30
C ARG A 715 22.38 -27.80 5.15
N LEU A 716 23.69 -27.67 5.31
CA LEU A 716 24.50 -28.56 6.14
C LEU A 716 24.59 -27.98 7.55
N ASP A 717 23.52 -28.12 8.33
CA ASP A 717 23.40 -27.60 9.69
C ASP A 717 22.70 -28.58 10.63
N ALA A 718 22.69 -28.24 11.93
CA ALA A 718 22.04 -29.03 12.95
C ALA A 718 20.51 -29.10 12.78
N GLN A 719 19.87 -28.08 12.22
CA GLN A 719 18.42 -28.12 11.98
C GLN A 719 18.07 -29.25 10.98
N LYS A 720 18.84 -29.38 9.90
CA LYS A 720 18.66 -30.40 8.86
C LYS A 720 19.22 -31.77 9.23
N GLY A 721 19.73 -31.92 10.46
CA GLY A 721 20.19 -33.20 11.00
C GLY A 721 21.40 -33.75 10.26
N ILE A 722 22.32 -32.88 9.82
CA ILE A 722 23.46 -33.32 9.01
C ILE A 722 24.37 -34.29 9.76
N GLU A 723 24.43 -34.20 11.10
CA GLU A 723 25.14 -35.16 11.95
C GLU A 723 24.53 -36.56 11.87
N ARG A 724 23.19 -36.64 11.84
CA ARG A 724 22.43 -37.90 11.75
C ARG A 724 22.65 -38.55 10.38
N LEU A 725 22.66 -37.73 9.32
CA LEU A 725 23.01 -38.19 7.98
C LEU A 725 24.45 -38.74 7.93
N PHE A 726 25.42 -37.98 8.45
CA PHE A 726 26.83 -38.37 8.43
C PHE A 726 27.07 -39.69 9.18
N ALA A 727 26.46 -39.88 10.35
CA ALA A 727 26.56 -41.12 11.11
C ALA A 727 26.06 -42.33 10.30
N SER A 728 24.93 -42.17 9.61
CA SER A 728 24.32 -43.21 8.76
C SER A 728 25.17 -43.51 7.52
N VAL A 729 25.68 -42.47 6.85
CA VAL A 729 26.58 -42.61 5.68
C VAL A 729 27.86 -43.36 6.05
N ARG A 730 28.47 -43.00 7.19
CA ARG A 730 29.70 -43.66 7.68
C ARG A 730 29.49 -45.14 7.95
N ASP A 731 28.41 -45.49 8.64
CA ASP A 731 28.06 -46.88 8.96
C ASP A 731 27.79 -47.70 7.69
N LEU A 732 26.99 -47.17 6.76
CA LEU A 732 26.70 -47.84 5.47
C LEU A 732 27.96 -47.99 4.59
N ARG A 733 28.89 -47.04 4.64
CA ARG A 733 30.21 -47.15 3.97
C ARG A 733 31.07 -48.24 4.60
N GLN A 734 31.12 -48.33 5.93
CA GLN A 734 31.86 -49.38 6.65
C GLN A 734 31.31 -50.78 6.34
N ARG A 735 29.99 -50.91 6.16
CA ARG A 735 29.32 -52.15 5.77
C ARG A 735 29.46 -52.50 4.29
N SER A 736 30.15 -51.66 3.49
CA SER A 736 30.27 -51.81 2.03
C SER A 736 28.90 -51.93 1.32
N ALA A 737 27.87 -51.27 1.84
CA ALA A 737 26.53 -51.31 1.27
C ALA A 737 26.52 -50.74 -0.17
N PRO A 738 25.73 -51.32 -1.08
CA PRO A 738 25.72 -50.91 -2.48
C PRO A 738 24.89 -49.62 -2.67
N ILE A 739 25.43 -48.48 -2.24
CA ILE A 739 24.74 -47.19 -2.25
C ILE A 739 25.58 -46.14 -2.98
N ASP A 740 24.92 -45.37 -3.85
CA ASP A 740 25.48 -44.18 -4.47
C ASP A 740 24.89 -42.94 -3.81
N TRP A 741 25.76 -42.12 -3.23
CA TRP A 741 25.37 -40.94 -2.48
C TRP A 741 25.49 -39.68 -3.31
N LYS A 742 24.49 -38.80 -3.23
CA LYS A 742 24.56 -37.43 -3.69
C LYS A 742 24.10 -36.50 -2.58
N ILE A 743 24.98 -35.61 -2.16
CA ILE A 743 24.69 -34.62 -1.11
C ILE A 743 24.82 -33.25 -1.76
N ILE A 744 23.71 -32.51 -1.83
CA ILE A 744 23.64 -31.17 -2.44
C ILE A 744 23.36 -30.16 -1.34
N GLY A 745 24.31 -29.25 -1.11
CA GLY A 745 24.17 -28.27 -0.03
C GLY A 745 25.44 -27.46 0.23
N SER A 746 25.34 -26.55 1.19
CA SER A 746 26.47 -25.75 1.67
C SER A 746 26.46 -25.66 3.19
N ASP A 747 27.64 -25.57 3.77
CA ASP A 747 27.84 -25.29 5.20
C ASP A 747 27.21 -23.95 5.58
N VAL A 748 26.55 -23.92 6.74
CA VAL A 748 26.21 -22.67 7.42
C VAL A 748 27.37 -22.41 8.37
N MET A 749 28.17 -21.36 8.11
CA MET A 749 29.30 -21.03 8.99
C MET A 749 28.79 -20.56 10.36
N ASP A 750 28.66 -21.48 11.31
CA ASP A 750 28.63 -21.17 12.73
C ASP A 750 30.06 -21.29 13.27
N ALA A 751 30.56 -20.22 13.87
CA ALA A 751 31.95 -20.07 14.35
C ALA A 751 32.35 -21.02 15.52
N GLY A 752 31.59 -22.09 15.77
CA GLY A 752 31.64 -22.87 17.01
C GLY A 752 31.81 -24.38 16.90
N ALA A 753 31.86 -25.02 15.72
CA ALA A 753 31.92 -26.48 15.66
C ALA A 753 32.71 -27.07 14.46
N GLY A 754 34.00 -27.35 14.68
CA GLY A 754 34.59 -28.62 14.22
C GLY A 754 34.91 -28.88 12.73
N GLY A 755 35.04 -27.86 11.88
CA GLY A 755 35.47 -28.03 10.48
C GLY A 755 34.31 -28.17 9.47
N SER A 756 34.61 -28.22 8.17
CA SER A 756 33.58 -28.23 7.12
C SER A 756 32.92 -29.61 6.97
N TRP A 757 31.58 -29.67 6.85
CA TRP A 757 30.90 -30.94 6.57
C TRP A 757 31.34 -31.53 5.24
N LYS A 758 31.70 -30.68 4.26
CA LYS A 758 32.25 -31.11 2.99
C LYS A 758 33.54 -31.93 3.16
N GLU A 759 34.41 -31.54 4.08
CA GLU A 759 35.65 -32.26 4.38
C GLU A 759 35.34 -33.60 5.05
N ARG A 760 34.45 -33.61 6.04
CA ARG A 760 34.03 -34.83 6.75
C ARG A 760 33.39 -35.87 5.81
N PHE A 761 32.51 -35.44 4.91
CA PHE A 761 31.95 -36.35 3.91
C PHE A 761 33.00 -36.88 2.93
N ALA A 762 34.02 -36.07 2.59
CA ALA A 762 35.12 -36.52 1.75
C ALA A 762 35.97 -37.60 2.43
N GLU A 763 36.15 -37.57 3.76
CA GLU A 763 36.85 -38.62 4.53
C GLU A 763 36.18 -39.99 4.42
N VAL A 764 34.85 -40.03 4.27
CA VAL A 764 34.07 -41.26 4.03
C VAL A 764 33.80 -41.53 2.54
N GLY A 765 34.51 -40.83 1.65
CA GLY A 765 34.44 -41.02 0.20
C GLY A 765 33.13 -40.55 -0.43
N VAL A 766 32.49 -39.50 0.11
CA VAL A 766 31.27 -38.90 -0.45
C VAL A 766 31.53 -37.43 -0.78
N HIS A 767 31.23 -37.04 -2.02
CA HIS A 767 31.38 -35.65 -2.45
C HIS A 767 30.12 -34.84 -2.17
N VAL A 768 30.28 -33.64 -1.62
CA VAL A 768 29.20 -32.66 -1.47
C VAL A 768 29.22 -31.70 -2.65
N GLU A 769 28.14 -31.73 -3.44
CA GLU A 769 27.87 -30.85 -4.57
C GLU A 769 27.36 -29.48 -4.10
N PRO A 770 27.64 -28.40 -4.84
CA PRO A 770 27.20 -27.05 -4.48
C PRO A 770 25.66 -26.92 -4.51
N PRO A 771 25.09 -25.96 -3.77
CA PRO A 771 23.64 -25.71 -3.78
C PRO A 771 23.06 -25.49 -5.17
N VAL A 772 21.87 -26.04 -5.39
CA VAL A 772 21.15 -25.97 -6.66
C VAL A 772 19.91 -25.09 -6.51
N PHE A 773 19.74 -24.14 -7.44
CA PHE A 773 18.63 -23.18 -7.39
C PHE A 773 17.67 -23.27 -8.58
N SER A 774 18.06 -23.90 -9.70
CA SER A 774 17.20 -23.99 -10.88
C SER A 774 16.35 -25.27 -10.90
N SER A 775 15.10 -25.13 -11.31
CA SER A 775 14.13 -26.22 -11.52
C SER A 775 14.72 -27.41 -12.29
N ARG A 776 15.43 -27.14 -13.39
CA ARG A 776 16.08 -28.16 -14.23
C ARG A 776 17.10 -29.00 -13.48
N HIS A 777 17.93 -28.38 -12.64
CA HIS A 777 18.95 -29.11 -11.89
C HIS A 777 18.33 -29.85 -10.70
N LEU A 778 17.29 -29.29 -10.06
CA LEU A 778 16.48 -30.00 -9.06
C LEU A 778 15.82 -31.23 -9.67
N ASN A 779 15.17 -31.09 -10.84
CA ASN A 779 14.57 -32.21 -11.58
C ASN A 779 15.60 -33.29 -11.91
N LYS A 780 16.81 -32.92 -12.33
CA LYS A 780 17.90 -33.88 -12.59
C LYS A 780 18.34 -34.60 -11.32
N ALA A 781 18.48 -33.88 -10.20
CA ALA A 781 18.88 -34.45 -8.92
C ALA A 781 17.83 -35.45 -8.42
N PHE A 782 16.56 -35.02 -8.38
CA PHE A 782 15.46 -35.89 -8.01
C PHE A 782 15.35 -37.06 -8.96
N ALA A 783 15.30 -36.84 -10.29
CA ALA A 783 15.25 -37.91 -11.28
C ALA A 783 16.37 -38.94 -11.08
N TRP A 784 17.59 -38.53 -10.78
CA TRP A 784 18.69 -39.46 -10.51
C TRP A 784 18.45 -40.30 -9.25
N ALA A 785 17.95 -39.70 -8.18
CA ALA A 785 17.76 -40.32 -6.87
C ALA A 785 16.60 -41.32 -6.85
N ASP A 786 16.76 -42.45 -6.19
CA ASP A 786 15.67 -43.38 -5.89
C ASP A 786 14.98 -42.97 -4.58
N VAL A 787 15.79 -42.51 -3.62
CA VAL A 787 15.36 -42.08 -2.30
C VAL A 787 15.93 -40.70 -1.97
N VAL A 788 15.13 -39.85 -1.31
CA VAL A 788 15.60 -38.59 -0.70
C VAL A 788 15.50 -38.69 0.82
N VAL A 789 16.52 -38.22 1.55
CA VAL A 789 16.60 -38.33 3.01
C VAL A 789 16.51 -36.95 3.66
N LEU A 790 15.61 -36.81 4.63
CA LEU A 790 15.38 -35.59 5.42
C LEU A 790 15.41 -35.91 6.93
N PRO A 791 16.60 -36.00 7.56
CA PRO A 791 16.74 -36.39 8.96
C PRO A 791 16.59 -35.22 9.93
N SER A 792 15.75 -34.23 9.58
CA SER A 792 15.67 -32.94 10.25
C SER A 792 15.24 -33.02 11.72
N ARG A 793 15.68 -32.05 12.53
CA ARG A 793 15.24 -31.92 13.93
C ARG A 793 13.90 -31.20 14.06
N TRP A 794 13.62 -30.28 13.15
CA TRP A 794 12.32 -29.62 13.01
C TRP A 794 12.15 -29.14 11.56
N GLU A 795 10.92 -29.21 11.08
CA GLU A 795 10.50 -28.74 9.76
C GLU A 795 9.16 -28.01 9.87
N GLY A 796 8.85 -27.15 8.90
CA GLY A 796 7.49 -26.73 8.64
C GLY A 796 6.80 -27.78 7.78
N ALA A 797 6.39 -27.40 6.56
CA ALA A 797 5.99 -28.32 5.50
C ALA A 797 7.04 -28.30 4.38
N PRO A 798 8.04 -29.21 4.39
CA PRO A 798 9.19 -29.14 3.50
C PRO A 798 8.81 -29.43 2.05
N LEU A 799 8.94 -28.41 1.20
CA LEU A 799 8.67 -28.47 -0.23
C LEU A 799 9.46 -29.57 -0.96
N THR A 800 10.66 -29.89 -0.45
CA THR A 800 11.53 -30.96 -0.97
C THR A 800 10.83 -32.33 -1.04
N ILE A 801 9.96 -32.65 -0.06
CA ILE A 801 9.22 -33.91 -0.06
C ILE A 801 8.27 -33.97 -1.25
N ILE A 802 7.47 -32.92 -1.45
CA ILE A 802 6.49 -32.82 -2.53
C ILE A 802 7.20 -32.81 -3.90
N GLU A 803 8.32 -32.07 -4.00
CA GLU A 803 9.15 -31.99 -5.20
C GLU A 803 9.79 -33.34 -5.57
N ALA A 804 10.16 -34.15 -4.58
CA ALA A 804 10.68 -35.51 -4.77
C ALA A 804 9.57 -36.48 -5.16
N GLN A 805 8.47 -36.48 -4.41
CA GLN A 805 7.31 -37.35 -4.60
C GLN A 805 6.77 -37.25 -6.02
N ARG A 806 6.52 -36.04 -6.57
CA ARG A 806 5.97 -35.88 -7.94
C ARG A 806 6.86 -36.47 -9.05
N LEU A 807 8.14 -36.69 -8.78
CA LEU A 807 9.10 -37.31 -9.70
C LEU A 807 9.37 -38.78 -9.36
N GLY A 808 8.59 -39.39 -8.46
CA GLY A 808 8.73 -40.78 -8.01
C GLY A 808 9.98 -41.03 -7.16
N CYS A 809 10.58 -40.00 -6.56
CA CYS A 809 11.67 -40.15 -5.60
C CYS A 809 11.07 -40.36 -4.20
N VAL A 810 11.39 -41.47 -3.55
CA VAL A 810 10.76 -41.88 -2.28
C VAL A 810 11.38 -41.10 -1.11
N PRO A 811 10.60 -40.36 -0.31
CA PRO A 811 11.12 -39.67 0.85
C PRO A 811 11.29 -40.61 2.06
N ILE A 812 12.45 -40.55 2.70
CA ILE A 812 12.68 -41.02 4.07
C ILE A 812 12.88 -39.78 4.94
N ALA A 813 12.03 -39.58 5.94
CA ALA A 813 12.09 -38.39 6.77
C ALA A 813 11.83 -38.70 8.24
N THR A 814 12.35 -37.87 9.12
CA THR A 814 11.96 -37.86 10.53
C THR A 814 10.56 -37.24 10.68
N SER A 815 9.71 -37.84 11.50
CA SER A 815 8.34 -37.36 11.76
C SER A 815 8.35 -36.14 12.66
N VAL A 816 8.68 -34.97 12.08
CA VAL A 816 8.75 -33.68 12.78
C VAL A 816 7.96 -32.61 12.02
N GLY A 817 7.27 -31.73 12.75
CA GLY A 817 6.43 -30.70 12.13
C GLY A 817 5.39 -31.32 11.19
N ALA A 818 5.18 -30.73 10.01
CA ALA A 818 4.17 -31.18 9.05
C ALA A 818 4.60 -32.38 8.19
N VAL A 819 5.75 -33.00 8.47
CA VAL A 819 6.27 -34.10 7.63
C VAL A 819 5.30 -35.28 7.59
N GLY A 820 4.64 -35.60 8.71
CA GLY A 820 3.62 -36.65 8.77
C GLY A 820 2.34 -36.34 7.97
N GLU A 821 2.08 -35.07 7.64
CA GLU A 821 0.97 -34.68 6.76
C GLU A 821 1.29 -34.89 5.26
N LEU A 822 2.59 -34.98 4.93
CA LEU A 822 3.10 -35.10 3.55
C LEU A 822 3.42 -36.54 3.15
N ILE A 823 3.68 -37.42 4.11
CA ILE A 823 4.06 -38.83 3.89
C ILE A 823 3.08 -39.75 4.63
N ASP A 824 2.52 -40.71 3.91
CA ASP A 824 1.82 -41.86 4.47
C ASP A 824 2.82 -43.03 4.66
N HIS A 825 3.15 -43.33 5.92
CA HIS A 825 4.23 -44.24 6.28
C HIS A 825 4.01 -45.65 5.70
N GLY A 826 4.97 -46.11 4.89
CA GLY A 826 4.94 -47.42 4.24
C GLY A 826 4.10 -47.47 2.95
N ALA A 827 3.38 -46.39 2.60
CA ALA A 827 2.59 -46.28 1.39
C ALA A 827 3.30 -45.45 0.31
N ASP A 828 3.70 -44.21 0.62
CA ASP A 828 4.32 -43.27 -0.33
C ASP A 828 5.68 -42.72 0.14
N GLY A 829 6.16 -43.18 1.29
CA GLY A 829 7.43 -42.82 1.90
C GLY A 829 7.63 -43.53 3.23
N LEU A 830 8.71 -43.21 3.94
CA LEU A 830 9.04 -43.81 5.24
C LEU A 830 9.33 -42.73 6.28
N LEU A 831 8.67 -42.87 7.42
CA LEU A 831 8.81 -41.98 8.57
C LEU A 831 9.60 -42.64 9.70
N ILE A 832 10.52 -41.88 10.30
CA ILE A 832 11.24 -42.23 11.53
C ILE A 832 10.61 -41.43 12.67
N GLU A 833 9.95 -42.11 13.62
CA GLU A 833 9.18 -41.47 14.70
C GLU A 833 10.02 -41.10 15.93
N SER A 834 11.21 -41.69 16.08
CA SER A 834 12.08 -41.44 17.23
C SER A 834 12.55 -39.98 17.29
N THR A 835 12.73 -39.47 18.50
CA THR A 835 13.33 -38.15 18.77
C THR A 835 14.82 -38.22 19.17
N ASP A 836 15.36 -39.42 19.37
CA ASP A 836 16.76 -39.64 19.78
C ASP A 836 17.70 -39.71 18.56
N ASP A 837 18.72 -38.85 18.52
CA ASP A 837 19.65 -38.73 17.40
C ASP A 837 20.35 -40.06 17.01
N ASN A 838 20.69 -40.89 17.98
CA ASN A 838 21.37 -42.17 17.73
C ASN A 838 20.39 -43.20 17.18
N VAL A 839 19.18 -43.26 17.72
CA VAL A 839 18.11 -44.15 17.24
C VAL A 839 17.72 -43.77 15.82
N ILE A 840 17.55 -42.47 15.54
CA ILE A 840 17.23 -41.97 14.19
C ILE A 840 18.30 -42.37 13.19
N SER A 841 19.58 -42.21 13.54
CA SER A 841 20.68 -42.58 12.62
C SER A 841 20.71 -44.10 12.36
N ARG A 842 20.44 -44.91 13.39
CA ARG A 842 20.36 -46.38 13.25
C ARG A 842 19.19 -46.80 12.37
N GLU A 843 17.99 -46.28 12.63
CA GLU A 843 16.80 -46.59 11.85
C GLU A 843 16.95 -46.11 10.39
N LEU A 844 17.57 -44.95 10.18
CA LEU A 844 17.88 -44.47 8.84
C LEU A 844 18.81 -45.44 8.09
N THR A 845 19.87 -45.96 8.72
CA THR A 845 20.71 -47.01 8.15
C THR A 845 19.88 -48.25 7.80
N GLU A 846 19.07 -48.76 8.74
CA GLU A 846 18.27 -49.98 8.57
C GLU A 846 17.27 -49.87 7.42
N ILE A 847 16.57 -48.73 7.32
CA ILE A 847 15.63 -48.45 6.24
C ILE A 847 16.35 -48.42 4.88
N ILE A 848 17.47 -47.71 4.78
CA ILE A 848 18.23 -47.60 3.53
C ILE A 848 18.77 -48.98 3.11
N THR A 849 19.23 -49.80 4.06
CA THR A 849 19.65 -51.18 3.79
C THR A 849 18.49 -52.01 3.27
N ALA A 850 17.34 -52.00 3.95
CA ALA A 850 16.16 -52.76 3.53
C ALA A 850 15.68 -52.39 2.12
N LEU A 851 15.65 -51.10 1.78
CA LEU A 851 15.28 -50.64 0.43
C LEU A 851 16.33 -51.01 -0.64
N SER A 852 17.61 -51.10 -0.27
CA SER A 852 18.64 -51.57 -1.19
C SER A 852 18.53 -53.07 -1.50
N GLU A 853 17.90 -53.84 -0.61
CA GLU A 853 17.71 -55.29 -0.72
C GLU A 853 16.34 -55.69 -1.32
N ASP A 854 15.33 -54.80 -1.27
CA ASP A 854 14.00 -55.02 -1.86
C ASP A 854 13.62 -53.97 -2.95
N PRO A 855 14.07 -54.18 -4.20
CA PRO A 855 13.71 -53.32 -5.33
C PRO A 855 12.21 -53.29 -5.64
N ALA A 856 11.46 -54.34 -5.27
CA ALA A 856 10.03 -54.40 -5.51
C ALA A 856 9.28 -53.47 -4.54
N ALA A 857 9.68 -53.42 -3.28
CA ALA A 857 9.17 -52.44 -2.32
C ALA A 857 9.47 -51.01 -2.75
N LEU A 858 10.72 -50.73 -3.16
CA LEU A 858 11.12 -49.41 -3.65
C LEU A 858 10.26 -48.96 -4.85
N ARG A 859 9.98 -49.87 -5.80
CA ARG A 859 9.14 -49.55 -6.96
C ARG A 859 7.70 -49.20 -6.56
N ARG A 860 7.09 -49.98 -5.65
CA ARG A 860 5.74 -49.69 -5.14
C ARG A 860 5.67 -48.32 -4.46
N LEU A 861 6.62 -48.03 -3.57
CA LEU A 861 6.73 -46.73 -2.89
C LEU A 861 6.92 -45.59 -3.89
N SER A 862 7.75 -45.79 -4.92
CA SER A 862 8.02 -44.79 -5.97
C SER A 862 6.79 -44.45 -6.80
N GLU A 863 5.96 -45.45 -7.15
CA GLU A 863 4.72 -45.24 -7.90
C GLU A 863 3.68 -44.50 -7.06
N ALA A 864 3.50 -44.88 -5.79
CA ALA A 864 2.60 -44.18 -4.86
C ALA A 864 3.06 -42.74 -4.56
N ALA A 865 4.37 -42.52 -4.39
CA ALA A 865 4.95 -41.19 -4.23
C ALA A 865 4.63 -40.28 -5.43
N ALA A 866 4.75 -40.80 -6.66
CA ALA A 866 4.43 -40.06 -7.88
C ALA A 866 2.96 -39.64 -7.96
N GLU A 867 2.05 -40.53 -7.58
CA GLU A 867 0.61 -40.25 -7.53
C GLU A 867 0.29 -39.16 -6.50
N ARG A 868 0.80 -39.31 -5.27
CA ARG A 868 0.62 -38.32 -4.19
C ARG A 868 1.12 -36.94 -4.59
N GLY A 869 2.38 -36.85 -5.02
CA GLY A 869 3.02 -35.58 -5.38
C GLY A 869 2.41 -34.90 -6.61
N GLY A 870 1.80 -35.67 -7.52
CA GLY A 870 1.11 -35.14 -8.70
C GLY A 870 -0.24 -34.47 -8.38
N SER A 871 -0.87 -34.81 -7.25
CA SER A 871 -2.19 -34.30 -6.86
C SER A 871 -2.17 -32.92 -6.20
N LEU A 872 -1.01 -32.48 -5.69
CA LEU A 872 -0.87 -31.24 -4.92
C LEU A 872 -0.62 -30.04 -5.83
N MET A 873 -1.58 -29.11 -5.87
CA MET A 873 -1.54 -27.89 -6.66
C MET A 873 -1.82 -26.65 -5.82
N TRP A 874 -1.06 -25.58 -6.04
CA TRP A 874 -1.23 -24.32 -5.32
C TRP A 874 -2.61 -23.71 -5.55
N GLU A 875 -3.15 -23.81 -6.76
CA GLU A 875 -4.48 -23.28 -7.12
C GLU A 875 -5.59 -23.85 -6.24
N HIS A 876 -5.54 -25.15 -5.94
CA HIS A 876 -6.49 -25.80 -5.03
C HIS A 876 -6.18 -25.43 -3.56
N SER A 877 -4.90 -25.44 -3.17
CA SER A 877 -4.51 -25.10 -1.80
C SER A 877 -4.90 -23.67 -1.38
N VAL A 878 -4.86 -22.71 -2.29
CA VAL A 878 -5.21 -21.31 -2.00
C VAL A 878 -6.68 -20.97 -2.22
N GLU A 879 -7.50 -21.92 -2.70
CA GLU A 879 -8.92 -21.69 -2.97
C GLU A 879 -9.68 -21.13 -1.74
N PRO A 880 -9.47 -21.63 -0.50
CA PRO A 880 -10.11 -21.06 0.68
C PRO A 880 -9.76 -19.58 0.89
N LEU A 881 -8.50 -19.20 0.65
CA LEU A 881 -8.04 -17.82 0.73
C LEU A 881 -8.69 -16.97 -0.36
N VAL A 882 -8.73 -17.44 -1.60
CA VAL A 882 -9.38 -16.73 -2.72
C VAL A 882 -10.87 -16.49 -2.42
N ASN A 883 -11.56 -17.47 -1.88
CA ASN A 883 -12.97 -17.35 -1.50
C ASN A 883 -13.17 -16.34 -0.36
N GLN A 884 -12.28 -16.30 0.62
CA GLN A 884 -12.31 -15.30 1.68
C GLN A 884 -12.05 -13.88 1.14
N LEU A 885 -11.08 -13.72 0.23
CA LEU A 885 -10.81 -12.44 -0.43
C LEU A 885 -12.02 -11.95 -1.24
N LYS A 886 -12.70 -12.84 -1.97
CA LYS A 886 -13.96 -12.54 -2.65
C LYS A 886 -15.06 -12.11 -1.68
N SER A 887 -15.15 -12.76 -0.52
CA SER A 887 -16.12 -12.37 0.51
C SER A 887 -15.85 -10.98 1.09
N TRP A 888 -14.58 -10.57 1.24
CA TRP A 888 -14.23 -9.24 1.72
C TRP A 888 -14.34 -8.16 0.65
N PHE A 889 -14.10 -8.52 -0.62
CA PHE A 889 -14.02 -7.57 -1.74
C PHE A 889 -14.80 -8.07 -2.97
N PRO A 890 -16.14 -8.19 -2.87
CA PRO A 890 -16.97 -8.81 -3.91
C PRO A 890 -16.89 -8.09 -5.26
N ASP A 891 -16.71 -6.76 -5.25
CA ASP A 891 -16.71 -5.93 -6.47
C ASP A 891 -15.35 -5.91 -7.19
N ARG A 892 -14.30 -6.51 -6.62
CA ARG A 892 -12.90 -6.37 -7.12
C ARG A 892 -12.25 -7.68 -7.55
N LEU A 893 -12.91 -8.81 -7.31
CA LEU A 893 -12.51 -10.12 -7.80
C LEU A 893 -13.69 -10.71 -8.60
N PRO A 894 -13.66 -10.65 -9.94
CA PRO A 894 -14.73 -11.23 -10.74
C PRO A 894 -14.83 -12.74 -10.50
N ALA A 895 -16.03 -13.30 -10.65
CA ALA A 895 -16.20 -14.75 -10.72
C ALA A 895 -15.35 -15.28 -11.89
N LEU A 896 -14.51 -16.28 -11.62
CA LEU A 896 -13.72 -16.93 -12.67
C LEU A 896 -14.68 -17.43 -13.77
N PRO A 897 -14.40 -17.20 -15.07
CA PRO A 897 -15.16 -17.82 -16.13
C PRO A 897 -15.08 -19.35 -15.99
N VAL A 898 -16.24 -19.98 -15.81
CA VAL A 898 -16.44 -21.42 -15.60
C VAL A 898 -15.76 -22.27 -16.70
N GLU A 899 -15.50 -21.71 -17.88
CA GLU A 899 -14.80 -22.38 -18.98
C GLU A 899 -13.32 -22.72 -18.69
N THR A 900 -12.68 -22.07 -17.72
CA THR A 900 -11.28 -22.38 -17.36
C THR A 900 -11.20 -23.56 -16.39
N THR A 901 -12.23 -23.75 -15.56
CA THR A 901 -12.31 -24.87 -14.61
C THR A 901 -12.66 -26.18 -15.31
N LEU A 902 -13.47 -26.15 -16.38
CA LEU A 902 -13.86 -27.35 -17.12
C LEU A 902 -12.74 -27.94 -18.01
N LYS A 903 -11.83 -27.11 -18.54
CA LYS A 903 -10.68 -27.62 -19.32
C LYS A 903 -9.59 -28.28 -18.49
N LEU A 904 -9.53 -28.00 -17.18
CA LEU A 904 -8.56 -28.62 -16.26
C LEU A 904 -9.09 -29.92 -15.63
N VAL A 905 -10.42 -30.08 -15.52
CA VAL A 905 -11.04 -31.28 -14.93
C VAL A 905 -11.25 -32.41 -15.95
N GLU A 906 -11.44 -32.09 -17.24
CA GLU A 906 -11.67 -33.13 -18.28
C GLU A 906 -10.39 -33.88 -18.72
N GLN A 907 -9.19 -33.49 -18.26
CA GLN A 907 -7.93 -34.15 -18.65
C GLN A 907 -7.38 -35.15 -17.61
N THR A 908 -8.02 -35.33 -16.45
CA THR A 908 -7.43 -36.13 -15.34
C THR A 908 -8.36 -37.17 -14.70
N ALA A 909 -9.56 -37.44 -15.22
CA ALA A 909 -10.40 -38.51 -14.67
C ALA A 909 -10.18 -39.86 -15.38
N PRO A 910 -9.55 -40.88 -14.76
CA PRO A 910 -9.68 -42.25 -15.23
C PRO A 910 -11.08 -42.77 -14.89
N THR A 911 -11.75 -43.32 -15.90
CA THR A 911 -13.07 -43.95 -15.77
C THR A 911 -12.93 -45.24 -14.93
N ILE A 912 -13.24 -45.18 -13.64
CA ILE A 912 -13.32 -46.39 -12.79
C ILE A 912 -14.72 -46.99 -12.93
N THR A 913 -14.79 -48.16 -13.56
CA THR A 913 -15.96 -49.05 -13.50
C THR A 913 -15.92 -49.85 -12.18
N PRO A 914 -17.05 -50.06 -11.49
CA PRO A 914 -17.06 -50.80 -10.23
C PRO A 914 -17.01 -52.31 -10.51
N GLU A 915 -15.85 -52.95 -10.29
CA GLU A 915 -15.75 -54.40 -10.27
C GLU A 915 -15.94 -55.00 -8.86
N ARG A 916 -16.61 -56.15 -8.85
CA ARG A 916 -16.95 -56.97 -7.69
C ARG A 916 -15.70 -57.51 -6.99
N THR A 917 -15.68 -57.40 -5.67
CA THR A 917 -14.66 -57.91 -4.76
C THR A 917 -14.64 -59.45 -4.71
N PRO A 918 -13.48 -60.13 -4.79
CA PRO A 918 -13.32 -61.48 -4.28
C PRO A 918 -12.80 -61.47 -2.83
N SER A 919 -13.32 -62.40 -2.05
CA SER A 919 -13.07 -62.65 -0.62
C SER A 919 -11.62 -63.03 -0.29
N PHE A 920 -11.05 -62.42 0.75
CA PHE A 920 -9.79 -62.83 1.37
C PHE A 920 -10.01 -63.85 2.50
N GLU A 921 -9.30 -64.98 2.41
CA GLU A 921 -9.17 -65.98 3.48
C GLU A 921 -8.18 -65.52 4.57
N ARG A 922 -8.50 -65.90 5.82
CA ARG A 922 -7.78 -65.58 7.07
C ARG A 922 -6.64 -66.56 7.33
N PHE A 923 -5.54 -66.08 7.93
CA PHE A 923 -4.63 -66.85 8.78
C PHE A 923 -4.64 -66.28 10.23
N PRO A 924 -4.27 -67.08 11.26
CA PRO A 924 -4.98 -67.14 12.53
C PRO A 924 -4.31 -66.35 13.67
N ARG A 925 -5.14 -65.92 14.62
CA ARG A 925 -4.75 -65.35 15.91
C ARG A 925 -4.60 -66.46 16.96
N GLU A 926 -3.49 -66.46 17.69
CA GLU A 926 -3.38 -67.17 18.96
C GLU A 926 -3.86 -66.30 20.13
N ALA A 927 -4.27 -67.00 21.19
CA ALA A 927 -5.28 -66.59 22.16
C ALA A 927 -4.73 -65.89 23.41
N ALA A 928 -5.57 -65.01 23.98
CA ALA A 928 -5.46 -64.47 25.32
C ALA A 928 -5.91 -65.48 26.40
N PRO A 929 -5.68 -65.16 27.69
CA PRO A 929 -6.67 -65.44 28.71
C PRO A 929 -7.17 -64.18 29.42
N LYS A 930 -8.45 -64.26 29.76
CA LYS A 930 -9.35 -63.25 30.33
C LYS A 930 -9.06 -62.93 31.79
N GLN A 931 -9.39 -61.71 32.21
CA GLN A 931 -10.05 -61.47 33.49
C GLN A 931 -11.05 -60.31 33.41
N ARG A 932 -12.25 -60.58 33.93
CA ARG A 932 -13.41 -59.72 34.21
C ARG A 932 -13.11 -58.87 35.48
N ASP A 933 -13.80 -57.79 35.88
CA ASP A 933 -15.23 -57.46 35.96
C ASP A 933 -15.42 -55.92 36.12
N GLU A 934 -16.62 -55.46 35.73
CA GLU A 934 -17.49 -54.39 36.30
C GLU A 934 -16.94 -53.00 36.69
N ILE A 935 -17.66 -51.93 36.28
CA ILE A 935 -18.29 -50.92 37.18
C ILE A 935 -19.29 -50.04 36.41
N SER A 936 -20.38 -49.77 37.12
CA SER A 936 -21.61 -49.05 36.80
C SER A 936 -21.54 -47.51 36.83
N GLU A 937 -22.57 -46.94 36.21
CA GLU A 937 -23.13 -45.57 36.29
C GLU A 937 -22.84 -44.74 37.56
N ILE A 938 -22.54 -43.44 37.40
CA ILE A 938 -22.86 -42.38 38.38
C ILE A 938 -23.28 -41.07 37.67
N ARG A 939 -24.43 -40.52 38.12
CA ARG A 939 -25.00 -39.19 37.84
C ARG A 939 -24.42 -38.10 38.77
N PRO A 940 -24.61 -36.80 38.48
CA PRO A 940 -23.75 -35.70 38.92
C PRO A 940 -24.20 -35.04 40.23
N LEU A 941 -23.30 -34.32 40.91
CA LEU A 941 -23.66 -33.34 41.94
C LEU A 941 -22.67 -32.19 42.08
N GLN A 942 -23.27 -31.04 42.36
CA GLN A 942 -22.77 -29.68 42.48
C GLN A 942 -21.83 -29.45 43.68
N ILE A 943 -20.96 -28.45 43.58
CA ILE A 943 -20.33 -27.73 44.71
C ILE A 943 -20.29 -26.25 44.27
N ALA A 944 -21.17 -25.36 44.75
CA ALA A 944 -21.21 -24.67 46.05
C ALA A 944 -20.08 -23.64 46.26
N ALA A 945 -20.51 -22.39 46.45
CA ALA A 945 -19.69 -21.20 46.71
C ALA A 945 -19.65 -20.85 48.21
N ALA A 946 -18.48 -20.39 48.68
CA ALA A 946 -18.19 -19.48 49.81
C ALA A 946 -16.65 -19.52 50.01
N GLY A 947 -15.89 -18.48 50.33
CA GLY A 947 -16.15 -17.13 50.79
C GLY A 947 -15.00 -16.69 51.71
N SER A 948 -14.30 -15.61 51.32
CA SER A 948 -13.55 -14.65 52.16
C SER A 948 -12.18 -15.02 52.80
N ALA A 949 -11.18 -14.16 52.54
CA ALA A 949 -10.54 -13.22 53.49
C ALA A 949 -8.99 -13.23 53.61
N HIS A 950 -8.43 -12.00 53.61
CA HIS A 950 -7.12 -11.50 54.09
C HIS A 950 -5.89 -11.59 53.15
N MET A 951 -5.42 -10.45 52.60
CA MET A 951 -4.48 -9.43 53.16
C MET A 951 -3.03 -9.94 53.37
N HIS A 952 -2.07 -9.54 52.51
CA HIS A 952 -1.06 -8.48 52.74
C HIS A 952 0.16 -8.61 51.79
N ASN A 953 0.54 -7.48 51.16
CA ASN A 953 1.90 -6.89 51.09
C ASN A 953 3.13 -7.81 50.90
N LEU A 954 3.86 -7.68 49.78
CA LEU A 954 5.03 -6.79 49.59
C LEU A 954 5.81 -7.12 48.32
N ARG A 955 6.36 -6.06 47.73
CA ARG A 955 7.20 -6.01 46.53
C ARG A 955 8.52 -6.75 46.70
N ASN A 956 8.94 -7.45 45.65
CA ASN A 956 10.23 -7.26 44.97
C ASN A 956 10.13 -7.78 43.54
#